data_AF-A0A6P8D079-F1
#
_entry.id   AF-A0A6P8D079-F1
#
_cell.length_a   1.000
_cell.length_b   1.000
_cell.length_c   1.000
_cell.angle_alpha   90.00
_cell.angle_beta   90.00
_cell.angle_gamma   90.00
#
_symmetry.space_group_name_H-M   'P 1'
#
loop_
_entity.id
_entity.type
_entity.pdbx_description
1 polymer ?
#
loop_
_entity_poly.entity_id
_entity_poly.type
_entity_poly.pdbx_seq_one_letter_code
_entity_poly.pdbx_strand_id
1 'polypeptide(L)'
;MGKVCPVLKSQPIYIVADAVVVIMIEKLRKLKSAEEEVCPALKSQVDKVIPKLKRVYEFLKDEGKKESHIEWTDRLLRVLYEAEDNIDIFFRRMVHSEQVTIVPVLDVLEPLLWKGILLRKMRLFLSNVTRVLEDQHLDSKGAGTDSRVGEDIPRLEDLQPTGNQEAFPMPSLGTHVSDDRALKDIRYAVLKQISKQVLRNSEHMDDGEVEQALQKELYDQSYLIVLDDYDHTDSWHAFMWSLPFYNKGRVLVTTRSSPMADKADSKIKLNNLGEEDTVKLFKEKVRSSEINLQDKDIRDKIFPASGGLPLNVVLLGGLLMNLSRENKNWQHVIKRVQSSNDILTLSYNILTLSYNYLLPEEKPCFLYLTLFPKATPIPVRRIIRLWLGEELLMGQCDDGLPMNPEDRGEKYLEDLILSNMVEVVSWKPDGTPRTCQVVTPIYDMFRPQAVSLGLLHIHDQKPKDSGPTQAESDRFKRRQSSVRWLTEYSNIKSFGWSDPYYIKRMRSFNSFYTRKGILTRDLGKLLRAVTSHNSHRLLRVLDLEGVYKPYLPGAIERLVLLKYLGLRSTVLDSLPNSIGDLPQLETLDIKNTNIVLPVSLRKSKSLRHLYLNGFPVDPSILKRCTSSGFLPDLEP
;
A
#
# COMPACT_ATOMS: atom_id res chain seq x y z
N MET A 1 -7.18 10.23 14.69
CA MET A 1 -6.84 10.79 13.35
C MET A 1 -8.08 10.74 12.46
N GLY A 2 -8.99 11.72 12.56
CA GLY A 2 -10.27 11.72 11.83
C GLY A 2 -10.52 12.92 10.90
N LYS A 3 -9.70 13.97 10.98
CA LYS A 3 -9.80 15.14 10.10
C LYS A 3 -8.48 15.31 9.34
N VAL A 4 -8.52 15.00 8.05
CA VAL A 4 -7.48 15.37 7.09
C VAL A 4 -7.29 16.88 7.18
N CYS A 5 -6.04 17.32 7.36
CA CYS A 5 -5.67 18.74 7.42
C CYS A 5 -6.34 19.49 6.26
N PRO A 6 -6.98 20.65 6.46
CA PRO A 6 -7.60 21.42 5.38
C PRO A 6 -6.64 21.65 4.21
N VAL A 7 -5.34 21.82 4.50
CA VAL A 7 -4.25 21.95 3.51
C VAL A 7 -4.12 20.73 2.61
N LEU A 8 -4.43 19.51 3.07
CA LEU A 8 -4.40 18.29 2.27
C LEU A 8 -5.65 18.10 1.40
N LYS A 9 -6.75 18.84 1.65
CA LYS A 9 -7.99 18.74 0.86
C LYS A 9 -7.93 19.50 -0.47
N SER A 10 -7.04 20.48 -0.61
CA SER A 10 -6.87 21.32 -1.80
C SER A 10 -5.67 20.95 -2.65
N GLN A 11 -5.11 19.73 -2.48
CA GLN A 11 -3.86 19.33 -3.12
C GLN A 11 -4.12 18.34 -4.28
N PRO A 12 -3.26 18.35 -5.30
CA PRO A 12 -3.48 17.59 -6.52
C PRO A 12 -3.52 16.09 -6.25
N ILE A 13 -4.60 15.46 -6.70
CA ILE A 13 -5.01 14.08 -6.35
C ILE A 13 -4.06 13.00 -6.91
N TYR A 14 -3.09 13.37 -7.77
CA TYR A 14 -2.33 12.45 -8.62
C TYR A 14 -0.80 12.49 -8.45
N ILE A 15 -0.30 12.89 -7.28
CA ILE A 15 1.16 12.96 -7.01
C ILE A 15 1.88 11.63 -7.30
N VAL A 16 1.18 10.51 -7.12
CA VAL A 16 1.74 9.15 -7.24
C VAL A 16 1.34 8.43 -8.53
N ALA A 17 0.81 9.15 -9.53
CA ALA A 17 0.40 8.55 -10.81
C ALA A 17 1.59 7.98 -11.62
N ASP A 18 2.79 8.51 -11.37
CA ASP A 18 4.05 8.03 -11.93
C ASP A 18 4.32 6.55 -11.63
N ALA A 19 3.91 6.06 -10.46
CA ALA A 19 4.04 4.64 -10.10
C ALA A 19 3.28 3.70 -11.07
N VAL A 20 2.11 4.13 -11.58
CA VAL A 20 1.34 3.32 -12.54
C VAL A 20 2.05 3.24 -13.89
N VAL A 21 2.74 4.32 -14.28
CA VAL A 21 3.58 4.32 -15.48
C VAL A 21 4.76 3.36 -15.31
N VAL A 22 5.41 3.36 -14.15
CA VAL A 22 6.51 2.42 -13.84
C VAL A 22 6.03 0.97 -13.92
N ILE A 23 4.91 0.62 -13.27
CA ILE A 23 4.31 -0.73 -13.35
C ILE A 23 4.09 -1.13 -14.81
N MET A 24 3.58 -0.20 -15.64
CA MET A 24 3.35 -0.50 -17.05
C MET A 24 4.64 -0.72 -17.84
N ILE A 25 5.67 0.10 -17.61
CA ILE A 25 6.96 -0.05 -18.28
C ILE A 25 7.58 -1.42 -17.94
N GLU A 26 7.60 -1.82 -16.67
CA GLU A 26 8.11 -3.13 -16.25
C GLU A 26 7.35 -4.28 -16.90
N LYS A 27 6.02 -4.17 -16.96
CA LYS A 27 5.19 -5.19 -17.59
C LYS A 27 5.42 -5.30 -19.10
N LEU A 28 5.68 -4.18 -19.78
CA LEU A 28 6.05 -4.17 -21.20
C LEU A 28 7.44 -4.77 -21.42
N ARG A 29 8.40 -4.50 -20.53
CA ARG A 29 9.73 -5.14 -20.57
C ARG A 29 9.61 -6.65 -20.43
N LYS A 30 8.81 -7.12 -19.47
CA LYS A 30 8.50 -8.55 -19.31
C LYS A 30 7.87 -9.15 -20.57
N LEU A 31 6.88 -8.48 -21.15
CA LEU A 31 6.26 -8.90 -22.41
C LEU A 31 7.30 -9.01 -23.54
N LYS A 32 8.21 -8.05 -23.65
CA LYS A 32 9.28 -8.07 -24.66
C LYS A 32 10.23 -9.26 -24.47
N SER A 33 10.56 -9.61 -23.22
CA SER A 33 11.47 -10.71 -22.89
C SER A 33 10.88 -12.11 -23.11
N ALA A 34 9.57 -12.25 -23.31
CA ALA A 34 8.91 -13.53 -23.56
C ALA A 34 9.12 -13.97 -25.03
N GLU A 35 10.33 -14.44 -25.36
CA GLU A 35 10.79 -14.64 -26.75
C GLU A 35 9.95 -15.63 -27.56
N GLU A 36 9.50 -16.73 -26.96
CA GLU A 36 8.70 -17.77 -27.63
C GLU A 36 7.23 -17.34 -27.82
N GLU A 37 6.75 -16.44 -26.96
CA GLU A 37 5.34 -16.05 -26.92
C GLU A 37 5.03 -14.84 -27.81
N VAL A 38 6.02 -13.96 -28.07
CA VAL A 38 5.77 -12.63 -28.64
C VAL A 38 6.39 -12.45 -30.02
N CYS A 39 5.56 -12.15 -31.02
CA CYS A 39 6.02 -11.94 -32.40
C CYS A 39 6.85 -10.64 -32.57
N PRO A 40 7.76 -10.58 -33.56
CA PRO A 40 8.63 -9.40 -33.77
C PRO A 40 7.87 -8.08 -33.93
N ALA A 41 6.70 -8.11 -34.57
CA ALA A 41 5.86 -6.93 -34.74
C ALA A 41 5.36 -6.37 -33.40
N LEU A 42 5.07 -7.24 -32.42
CA LEU A 42 4.64 -6.84 -31.09
C LEU A 42 5.82 -6.30 -30.27
N LYS A 43 7.00 -6.93 -30.34
CA LYS A 43 8.24 -6.38 -29.74
C LYS A 43 8.53 -4.97 -30.27
N SER A 44 8.39 -4.76 -31.58
CA SER A 44 8.54 -3.43 -32.20
C SER A 44 7.52 -2.40 -31.68
N GLN A 45 6.28 -2.80 -31.36
CA GLN A 45 5.33 -1.87 -30.72
C GLN A 45 5.77 -1.50 -29.30
N VAL A 46 6.23 -2.48 -28.52
CA VAL A 46 6.74 -2.24 -27.16
C VAL A 46 7.91 -1.25 -27.18
N ASP A 47 8.85 -1.41 -28.11
CA ASP A 47 10.01 -0.53 -28.27
C ASP A 47 9.64 0.91 -28.63
N LYS A 48 8.50 1.12 -29.31
CA LYS A 48 7.98 2.46 -29.59
C LYS A 48 7.27 3.10 -28.40
N VAL A 49 6.61 2.29 -27.55
CA VAL A 49 5.82 2.80 -26.41
C VAL A 49 6.69 3.14 -25.21
N ILE A 50 7.69 2.32 -24.87
CA ILE A 50 8.49 2.52 -23.65
C ILE A 50 9.12 3.92 -23.57
N PRO A 51 9.79 4.45 -24.61
CA PRO A 51 10.35 5.81 -24.56
C PRO A 51 9.29 6.89 -24.34
N LYS A 52 8.10 6.73 -24.91
CA LYS A 52 6.95 7.64 -24.70
C LYS A 52 6.47 7.60 -23.25
N LEU A 53 6.33 6.42 -22.65
CA LEU A 53 5.98 6.27 -21.24
C LEU A 53 7.04 6.85 -20.31
N LYS A 54 8.33 6.73 -20.64
CA LYS A 54 9.41 7.38 -19.88
C LYS A 54 9.27 8.91 -19.90
N ARG A 55 8.91 9.51 -21.04
CA ARG A 55 8.61 10.96 -21.09
C ARG A 55 7.42 11.35 -20.22
N VAL A 56 6.36 10.53 -20.23
CA VAL A 56 5.20 10.74 -19.33
C VAL A 56 5.63 10.65 -17.87
N TYR A 57 6.48 9.68 -17.52
CA TYR A 57 7.02 9.53 -16.17
C TYR A 57 7.79 10.78 -15.73
N GLU A 58 8.74 11.28 -16.52
CA GLU A 58 9.50 12.49 -16.18
C GLU A 58 8.58 13.71 -16.03
N PHE A 59 7.59 13.85 -16.91
CA PHE A 59 6.58 14.92 -16.79
C PHE A 59 5.77 14.81 -15.48
N LEU A 60 5.32 13.62 -15.10
CA LEU A 60 4.60 13.39 -13.84
C LEU A 60 5.49 13.60 -12.61
N LYS A 61 6.79 13.31 -12.73
CA LYS A 61 7.79 13.54 -11.67
C LYS A 61 7.94 15.04 -11.39
N ASP A 62 8.04 15.88 -12.42
CA ASP A 62 8.42 17.29 -12.31
C ASP A 62 7.24 18.28 -12.31
N GLU A 63 6.26 18.09 -13.21
CA GLU A 63 5.23 19.11 -13.54
C GLU A 63 3.78 18.62 -13.40
N GLY A 64 3.53 17.30 -13.43
CA GLY A 64 2.19 16.69 -13.46
C GLY A 64 1.34 16.83 -12.18
N LYS A 65 1.76 17.69 -11.26
CA LYS A 65 1.17 17.88 -9.92
C LYS A 65 0.44 19.22 -9.82
N LYS A 66 -0.21 19.66 -10.90
CA LYS A 66 -1.11 20.83 -10.89
C LYS A 66 -2.54 20.34 -11.07
N GLU A 67 -3.50 21.05 -10.48
CA GLU A 67 -4.93 20.71 -10.63
C GLU A 67 -5.39 20.71 -12.10
N SER A 68 -4.76 21.52 -12.95
CA SER A 68 -4.99 21.56 -14.40
C SER A 68 -4.74 20.24 -15.12
N HIS A 69 -3.98 19.31 -14.53
CA HIS A 69 -3.63 18.03 -15.15
C HIS A 69 -4.52 16.85 -14.71
N ILE A 70 -5.55 17.09 -13.89
CA ILE A 70 -6.44 16.05 -13.35
C ILE A 70 -7.13 15.25 -14.47
N GLU A 71 -7.70 15.93 -15.47
CA GLU A 71 -8.49 15.27 -16.52
C GLU A 71 -7.60 14.40 -17.43
N TRP A 72 -6.45 14.94 -17.82
CA TRP A 72 -5.47 14.22 -18.62
C TRP A 72 -4.92 13.01 -17.87
N THR A 73 -4.63 13.14 -16.56
CA THR A 73 -4.13 12.02 -15.75
C THR A 73 -5.16 10.89 -15.66
N ASP A 74 -6.45 11.23 -15.50
CA ASP A 74 -7.53 10.24 -15.49
C ASP A 74 -7.65 9.51 -16.84
N ARG A 75 -7.50 10.23 -17.97
CA ARG A 75 -7.44 9.62 -19.32
C ARG A 75 -6.24 8.67 -19.46
N LEU A 76 -5.05 9.10 -19.03
CA LEU A 76 -3.83 8.28 -19.05
C LEU A 76 -4.01 6.99 -18.24
N LEU A 77 -4.48 7.09 -17.00
CA LEU A 77 -4.68 5.94 -16.12
C LEU A 77 -5.63 4.90 -16.72
N ARG A 78 -6.72 5.34 -17.36
CA ARG A 78 -7.64 4.43 -18.08
C ARG A 78 -6.91 3.64 -19.17
N VAL A 79 -6.11 4.33 -19.97
CA VAL A 79 -5.34 3.74 -21.08
C VAL A 79 -4.29 2.75 -20.55
N LEU A 80 -3.58 3.11 -19.48
CA LEU A 80 -2.59 2.24 -18.82
C LEU A 80 -3.25 0.99 -18.26
N TYR A 81 -4.32 1.12 -17.46
CA TYR A 81 -5.00 -0.01 -16.85
C TYR A 81 -5.63 -0.95 -17.89
N GLU A 82 -6.21 -0.41 -18.96
CA GLU A 82 -6.72 -1.24 -20.05
C GLU A 82 -5.60 -2.05 -20.74
N ALA A 83 -4.46 -1.41 -21.04
CA ALA A 83 -3.31 -2.10 -21.61
C ALA A 83 -2.79 -3.18 -20.65
N GLU A 84 -2.71 -2.87 -19.37
CA GLU A 84 -2.27 -3.78 -18.31
C GLU A 84 -3.14 -5.04 -18.24
N ASP A 85 -4.47 -4.89 -18.32
CA ASP A 85 -5.42 -5.99 -18.33
C ASP A 85 -5.32 -6.82 -19.62
N ASN A 86 -5.08 -6.17 -20.76
CA ASN A 86 -4.90 -6.85 -22.04
C ASN A 86 -3.65 -7.74 -22.04
N ILE A 87 -2.56 -7.29 -21.43
CA ILE A 87 -1.33 -8.07 -21.28
C ILE A 87 -1.57 -9.28 -20.37
N ASP A 88 -2.22 -9.11 -19.22
CA ASP A 88 -2.51 -10.25 -18.33
C ASP A 88 -3.48 -11.25 -18.94
N ILE A 89 -4.50 -10.77 -19.66
CA ILE A 89 -5.44 -11.64 -20.38
C ILE A 89 -4.69 -12.45 -21.44
N PHE A 90 -3.71 -11.86 -22.12
CA PHE A 90 -2.86 -12.57 -23.06
C PHE A 90 -2.06 -13.68 -22.36
N PHE A 91 -1.29 -13.35 -21.32
CA PHE A 91 -0.52 -14.36 -20.59
C PHE A 91 -1.40 -15.46 -20.01
N ARG A 92 -2.55 -15.12 -19.43
CA ARG A 92 -3.51 -16.10 -18.92
C ARG A 92 -3.97 -17.07 -20.02
N ARG A 93 -4.20 -16.57 -21.24
CA ARG A 93 -4.62 -17.39 -22.38
C ARG A 93 -3.51 -18.29 -22.88
N MET A 94 -2.28 -17.78 -22.94
CA MET A 94 -1.10 -18.57 -23.31
C MET A 94 -0.91 -19.76 -22.35
N VAL A 95 -0.95 -19.51 -21.03
CA VAL A 95 -0.84 -20.57 -20.02
C VAL A 95 -2.02 -21.54 -20.09
N HIS A 96 -3.23 -21.06 -20.38
CA HIS A 96 -4.40 -21.93 -20.50
C HIS A 96 -4.37 -22.84 -21.75
N SER A 97 -3.87 -22.34 -22.89
CA SER A 97 -3.72 -23.15 -24.11
C SER A 97 -2.72 -24.29 -23.93
N GLU A 98 -1.71 -24.13 -23.07
CA GLU A 98 -0.77 -25.21 -22.75
C GLU A 98 -1.41 -26.32 -21.88
N GLN A 99 -2.49 -26.02 -21.16
CA GLN A 99 -3.16 -26.97 -20.26
C GLN A 99 -4.29 -27.77 -20.93
N VAL A 100 -4.94 -27.22 -21.98
CA VAL A 100 -6.15 -27.79 -22.58
C VAL A 100 -5.82 -28.40 -23.96
N THR A 101 -5.56 -29.71 -23.99
CA THR A 101 -5.31 -30.49 -25.21
C THR A 101 -6.62 -31.08 -25.72
N ILE A 102 -7.29 -30.41 -26.66
CA ILE A 102 -8.57 -30.90 -27.20
C ILE A 102 -8.50 -31.13 -28.72
N VAL A 103 -7.74 -30.35 -29.51
CA VAL A 103 -7.59 -30.58 -30.97
C VAL A 103 -6.24 -30.02 -31.51
N PRO A 104 -5.37 -30.84 -32.14
CA PRO A 104 -4.02 -30.42 -32.61
C PRO A 104 -3.99 -29.21 -33.55
N VAL A 105 -5.05 -28.99 -34.33
CA VAL A 105 -5.15 -27.85 -35.26
C VAL A 105 -5.49 -26.54 -34.53
N LEU A 106 -6.30 -26.61 -33.46
CA LEU A 106 -6.62 -25.45 -32.64
C LEU A 106 -5.44 -25.04 -31.76
N ASP A 107 -4.61 -26.00 -31.34
CA ASP A 107 -3.39 -25.75 -30.56
C ASP A 107 -2.40 -24.81 -31.27
N VAL A 108 -2.39 -24.81 -32.61
CA VAL A 108 -1.54 -23.92 -33.41
C VAL A 108 -2.23 -22.58 -33.69
N LEU A 109 -3.54 -22.58 -33.96
CA LEU A 109 -4.27 -21.39 -34.39
C LEU A 109 -4.65 -20.45 -33.24
N GLU A 110 -4.97 -20.97 -32.05
CA GLU A 110 -5.38 -20.15 -30.92
C GLU A 110 -4.28 -19.20 -30.42
N PRO A 111 -3.03 -19.65 -30.16
CA PRO A 111 -1.95 -18.74 -29.76
C PRO A 111 -1.70 -17.65 -30.81
N LEU A 112 -1.78 -17.99 -32.10
CA LEU A 112 -1.62 -17.02 -33.19
C LEU A 112 -2.73 -15.97 -33.20
N LEU A 113 -3.98 -16.39 -32.97
CA LEU A 113 -5.13 -15.48 -32.82
C LEU A 113 -4.90 -14.51 -31.66
N TRP A 114 -4.47 -15.02 -30.50
CA TRP A 114 -4.23 -14.19 -29.31
C TRP A 114 -3.07 -13.22 -29.48
N LYS A 115 -1.98 -13.63 -30.14
CA LYS A 115 -0.87 -12.75 -30.54
C LYS A 115 -1.39 -11.62 -31.46
N GLY A 116 -2.24 -11.95 -32.44
CA GLY A 116 -2.85 -10.97 -33.34
C GLY A 116 -3.78 -9.98 -32.64
N ILE A 117 -4.60 -10.45 -31.70
CA ILE A 117 -5.50 -9.61 -30.89
C ILE A 117 -4.69 -8.67 -29.99
N LEU A 118 -3.67 -9.18 -29.28
CA LEU A 118 -2.81 -8.35 -28.44
C LEU A 118 -2.08 -7.29 -29.28
N LEU A 119 -1.57 -7.66 -30.46
CA LEU A 119 -0.90 -6.72 -31.36
C LEU A 119 -1.82 -5.56 -31.77
N ARG A 120 -3.08 -5.84 -32.14
CA ARG A 120 -4.07 -4.79 -32.46
C ARG A 120 -4.31 -3.87 -31.27
N LYS A 121 -4.49 -4.44 -30.07
CA LYS A 121 -4.70 -3.68 -28.84
C LYS A 121 -3.48 -2.84 -28.46
N MET A 122 -2.28 -3.35 -28.67
CA MET A 122 -1.02 -2.62 -28.41
C MET A 122 -0.79 -1.47 -29.39
N ARG A 123 -1.21 -1.60 -30.66
CA ARG A 123 -1.23 -0.47 -31.61
C ARG A 123 -2.19 0.62 -31.15
N LEU A 124 -3.39 0.23 -30.69
CA LEU A 124 -4.37 1.18 -30.14
C LEU A 124 -3.84 1.87 -28.87
N PHE A 125 -3.19 1.11 -27.99
CA PHE A 125 -2.52 1.65 -26.79
C PHE A 125 -1.45 2.68 -27.16
N LEU A 126 -0.55 2.36 -28.11
CA LEU A 126 0.47 3.31 -28.59
C LEU A 126 -0.16 4.58 -29.16
N SER A 127 -1.23 4.45 -29.96
CA SER A 127 -1.96 5.59 -30.52
C SER A 127 -2.58 6.45 -29.43
N ASN A 128 -3.22 5.84 -28.43
CA ASN A 128 -3.81 6.55 -27.31
C ASN A 128 -2.77 7.28 -26.46
N VAL A 129 -1.64 6.64 -26.14
CA VAL A 129 -0.54 7.28 -25.40
C VAL A 129 0.06 8.44 -26.20
N THR A 130 0.19 8.28 -27.52
CA THR A 130 0.70 9.35 -28.40
C THR A 130 -0.23 10.56 -28.40
N ARG A 131 -1.54 10.35 -28.57
CA ARG A 131 -2.52 11.44 -28.48
C ARG A 131 -2.48 12.15 -27.13
N VAL A 132 -2.32 11.39 -26.05
CA VAL A 132 -2.19 11.94 -24.68
C VAL A 132 -0.93 12.79 -24.50
N LEU A 133 0.15 12.52 -25.25
CA LEU A 133 1.38 13.33 -25.27
C LEU A 133 1.23 14.58 -26.17
N GLU A 134 0.60 14.43 -27.34
CA GLU A 134 0.33 15.51 -28.29
C GLU A 134 -0.57 16.59 -27.67
N ASP A 135 -1.65 16.19 -26.99
CA ASP A 135 -2.59 17.08 -26.28
C ASP A 135 -1.90 17.97 -25.22
N GLN A 136 -0.68 17.63 -24.79
CA GLN A 136 0.08 18.38 -23.78
C GLN A 136 1.35 19.02 -24.34
N HIS A 137 1.54 19.03 -25.68
CA HIS A 137 2.76 19.50 -26.34
C HIS A 137 4.05 18.83 -25.81
N LEU A 138 3.95 17.60 -25.30
CA LEU A 138 5.11 16.87 -24.74
C LEU A 138 6.00 16.26 -25.82
N ASP A 139 5.49 16.08 -27.04
CA ASP A 139 6.25 15.52 -28.16
C ASP A 139 7.17 16.56 -28.84
N SER A 140 6.95 17.87 -28.65
CA SER A 140 7.78 18.95 -29.27
C SER A 140 8.96 19.43 -28.42
N LYS A 141 9.04 19.07 -27.13
CA LYS A 141 10.13 19.46 -26.23
C LYS A 141 11.40 18.58 -26.32
N GLY A 142 11.47 17.64 -27.28
CA GLY A 142 12.46 16.57 -27.30
C GLY A 142 13.26 16.42 -28.58
N ALA A 143 14.00 17.46 -28.98
CA ALA A 143 15.18 17.32 -29.85
C ALA A 143 16.27 18.23 -29.27
N GLY A 144 17.41 17.62 -28.91
CA GLY A 144 18.33 18.14 -27.89
C GLY A 144 18.92 19.53 -28.16
N THR A 145 19.19 20.26 -27.07
CA THR A 145 20.53 20.76 -26.78
C THR A 145 20.71 20.84 -25.27
N ASP A 146 21.89 20.42 -24.83
CA ASP A 146 22.45 20.74 -23.53
C ASP A 146 22.63 22.27 -23.42
N SER A 147 22.50 22.80 -22.19
CA SER A 147 22.75 24.18 -21.74
C SER A 147 21.65 25.27 -21.87
N ARG A 148 21.50 25.97 -20.73
CA ARG A 148 20.96 27.34 -20.47
C ARG A 148 19.45 27.50 -20.19
N VAL A 149 19.19 27.65 -18.88
CA VAL A 149 18.46 28.77 -18.25
C VAL A 149 17.50 29.56 -19.14
N GLY A 150 16.21 29.49 -18.80
CA GLY A 150 15.23 30.58 -18.87
C GLY A 150 14.20 30.25 -17.79
N GLU A 151 14.26 30.84 -16.59
CA GLU A 151 13.69 32.18 -16.33
C GLU A 151 12.36 32.35 -17.05
N ASP A 152 11.29 31.86 -16.43
CA ASP A 152 10.02 32.59 -16.32
C ASP A 152 9.17 31.94 -15.23
N ILE A 153 9.18 32.60 -14.07
CA ILE A 153 8.34 32.32 -12.92
C ILE A 153 6.98 32.99 -13.19
N PRO A 154 5.83 32.30 -13.11
CA PRO A 154 4.56 33.02 -13.01
C PRO A 154 4.56 33.76 -11.67
N ARG A 155 4.59 35.09 -11.73
CA ARG A 155 4.44 35.96 -10.57
C ARG A 155 3.11 35.62 -9.89
N LEU A 156 3.19 35.35 -8.59
CA LEU A 156 2.06 35.12 -7.70
C LEU A 156 1.54 36.48 -7.20
N GLU A 157 1.24 37.38 -8.13
CA GLU A 157 0.73 38.74 -7.88
C GLU A 157 -0.50 38.96 -8.77
N ASP A 158 -1.62 38.28 -8.45
CA ASP A 158 -2.95 38.65 -8.98
C ASP A 158 -4.08 38.13 -8.06
N LEU A 159 -3.83 38.10 -6.75
CA LEU A 159 -4.88 38.00 -5.74
C LEU A 159 -4.70 39.14 -4.74
N GLN A 160 -5.10 40.34 -5.14
CA GLN A 160 -5.30 41.42 -4.19
C GLN A 160 -6.52 41.12 -3.30
N PRO A 161 -6.46 41.40 -1.99
CA PRO A 161 -7.57 41.24 -1.08
C PRO A 161 -8.48 42.46 -1.20
N THR A 162 -9.65 42.30 -1.83
CA THR A 162 -10.74 43.27 -1.61
C THR A 162 -11.39 42.94 -0.28
N GLY A 163 -11.13 43.79 0.70
CA GLY A 163 -11.90 43.84 1.93
C GLY A 163 -13.35 44.15 1.60
N ASN A 164 -14.24 43.30 2.08
CA ASN A 164 -15.51 43.70 2.68
C ASN A 164 -15.96 42.59 3.63
N GLN A 165 -16.16 42.98 4.88
CA GLN A 165 -16.86 42.20 5.88
C GLN A 165 -18.31 42.06 5.43
N GLU A 166 -18.70 40.88 4.97
CA GLU A 166 -20.09 40.43 5.06
C GLU A 166 -20.11 39.00 5.58
N ALA A 167 -20.64 38.86 6.80
CA ALA A 167 -20.91 37.60 7.44
C ALA A 167 -21.99 36.85 6.65
N PHE A 168 -21.60 35.79 5.96
CA PHE A 168 -22.55 34.80 5.45
C PHE A 168 -22.74 33.70 6.50
N PRO A 169 -23.97 33.49 7.02
CA PRO A 169 -24.26 32.41 7.96
C PRO A 169 -24.24 31.08 7.19
N MET A 170 -23.22 30.25 7.43
CA MET A 170 -23.25 28.87 6.97
C MET A 170 -24.08 28.01 7.94
N PRO A 171 -24.97 27.13 7.43
CA PRO A 171 -25.83 26.34 8.29
C PRO A 171 -24.99 25.38 9.13
N SER A 172 -25.05 25.55 10.45
CA SER A 172 -24.64 24.54 11.42
C SER A 172 -25.55 23.32 11.31
N LEU A 173 -25.27 22.45 10.34
CA LEU A 173 -25.82 21.09 10.36
C LEU A 173 -24.95 20.22 11.28
N GLY A 174 -25.03 20.51 12.58
CA GLY A 174 -24.59 19.59 13.62
C GLY A 174 -25.44 18.33 13.53
N THR A 175 -24.88 17.28 12.96
CA THR A 175 -25.46 15.94 13.10
C THR A 175 -24.84 15.32 14.35
N HIS A 176 -25.55 15.48 15.47
CA HIS A 176 -25.39 14.69 16.68
C HIS A 176 -25.49 13.20 16.29
N VAL A 177 -24.36 12.50 16.21
CA VAL A 177 -24.33 11.04 16.08
C VAL A 177 -23.50 10.48 17.23
N SER A 178 -24.24 10.01 18.23
CA SER A 178 -23.91 9.18 19.41
C SER A 178 -22.42 8.89 19.66
N ASP A 179 -21.84 9.66 20.59
CA ASP A 179 -20.58 9.40 21.28
C ASP A 179 -20.50 8.02 21.97
N ASP A 180 -21.65 7.39 22.26
CA ASP A 180 -21.74 6.18 23.08
C ASP A 180 -21.00 4.98 22.45
N ARG A 181 -20.99 4.88 21.11
CA ARG A 181 -20.31 3.76 20.44
C ARG A 181 -18.80 3.87 20.48
N ALA A 182 -18.25 5.07 20.29
CA ALA A 182 -16.82 5.31 20.37
C ALA A 182 -16.30 5.04 21.79
N LEU A 183 -17.07 5.48 22.79
CA LEU A 183 -16.79 5.23 24.20
C LEU A 183 -16.72 3.73 24.52
N LYS A 184 -17.71 2.95 24.08
CA LYS A 184 -17.72 1.50 24.23
C LYS A 184 -16.47 0.85 23.62
N ASP A 185 -16.11 1.24 22.40
CA ASP A 185 -14.95 0.67 21.69
C ASP A 185 -13.64 0.97 22.44
N ILE A 186 -13.50 2.17 23.03
CA ILE A 186 -12.34 2.56 23.86
C ILE A 186 -12.29 1.74 25.15
N ARG A 187 -13.40 1.67 25.91
CA ARG A 187 -13.48 0.86 27.14
C ARG A 187 -13.13 -0.59 26.86
N TYR A 188 -13.67 -1.12 25.76
CA TYR A 188 -13.39 -2.47 25.30
C TYR A 188 -11.91 -2.68 24.93
N ALA A 189 -11.30 -1.72 24.23
CA ALA A 189 -9.88 -1.79 23.86
C ALA A 189 -8.97 -1.83 25.09
N VAL A 190 -9.29 -1.06 26.14
CA VAL A 190 -8.59 -1.08 27.42
C VAL A 190 -8.80 -2.41 28.14
N LEU A 191 -10.05 -2.84 28.31
CA LEU A 191 -10.40 -4.10 28.97
C LEU A 191 -9.70 -5.30 28.32
N LYS A 192 -9.65 -5.34 26.99
CA LYS A 192 -9.00 -6.40 26.22
C LYS A 192 -7.48 -6.50 26.49
N GLN A 193 -6.82 -5.39 26.82
CA GLN A 193 -5.39 -5.39 27.16
C GLN A 193 -5.14 -5.93 28.57
N ILE A 194 -6.08 -5.71 29.50
CA ILE A 194 -5.95 -6.08 30.91
C ILE A 194 -6.37 -7.54 31.14
N SER A 195 -7.51 -7.96 30.58
CA SER A 195 -8.11 -9.28 30.87
C SER A 195 -8.13 -10.20 29.64
N LYS A 196 -7.11 -11.07 29.52
CA LYS A 196 -7.04 -12.10 28.45
C LYS A 196 -8.13 -13.17 28.57
N GLN A 197 -8.75 -13.34 29.75
CA GLN A 197 -9.82 -14.32 29.97
C GLN A 197 -11.17 -13.86 29.41
N VAL A 198 -11.42 -12.54 29.32
CA VAL A 198 -12.65 -11.95 28.77
C VAL A 198 -12.80 -12.20 27.25
N LEU A 199 -11.71 -12.57 26.55
CA LEU A 199 -11.69 -12.84 25.09
C LEU A 199 -12.66 -13.93 24.60
N ARG A 200 -13.26 -14.75 25.48
CA ARG A 200 -14.12 -15.87 25.07
C ARG A 200 -15.59 -15.51 24.82
N ASN A 201 -16.12 -14.42 25.41
CA ASN A 201 -17.57 -14.10 25.37
C ASN A 201 -17.88 -12.62 25.02
N SER A 202 -16.90 -11.81 24.63
CA SER A 202 -16.96 -10.35 24.79
C SER A 202 -17.58 -9.54 23.65
N GLU A 203 -17.89 -10.12 22.49
CA GLU A 203 -18.51 -9.37 21.37
C GLU A 203 -20.02 -9.18 21.51
N HIS A 204 -20.65 -9.88 22.47
CA HIS A 204 -22.05 -9.68 22.85
C HIS A 204 -22.21 -8.77 24.06
N MET A 205 -21.10 -8.36 24.68
CA MET A 205 -21.19 -7.51 25.86
C MET A 205 -21.79 -6.17 25.47
N ASP A 206 -22.84 -5.75 26.15
CA ASP A 206 -23.32 -4.38 26.03
C ASP A 206 -22.32 -3.39 26.65
N ASP A 207 -22.52 -2.08 26.46
CA ASP A 207 -21.59 -1.09 26.99
C ASP A 207 -21.52 -1.10 28.53
N GLY A 208 -22.65 -1.37 29.20
CA GLY A 208 -22.70 -1.46 30.65
C GLY A 208 -21.93 -2.66 31.20
N GLU A 209 -22.01 -3.80 30.51
CA GLU A 209 -21.22 -4.99 30.85
C GLU A 209 -19.72 -4.75 30.67
N VAL A 210 -19.30 -4.03 29.62
CA VAL A 210 -17.89 -3.65 29.40
C VAL A 210 -17.41 -2.72 30.52
N GLU A 211 -18.23 -1.73 30.89
CA GLU A 211 -17.92 -0.79 31.97
C GLU A 211 -17.77 -1.52 33.33
N GLN A 212 -18.71 -2.39 33.70
CA GLN A 212 -18.63 -3.15 34.94
C GLN A 212 -17.41 -4.07 35.00
N ALA A 213 -17.07 -4.73 33.88
CA ALA A 213 -15.88 -5.56 33.79
C ALA A 213 -14.61 -4.72 33.94
N LEU A 214 -14.54 -3.55 33.30
CA LEU A 214 -13.40 -2.63 33.42
C LEU A 214 -13.21 -2.15 34.86
N GLN A 215 -14.30 -1.71 35.53
CA GLN A 215 -14.25 -1.30 36.93
C GLN A 215 -13.78 -2.42 37.84
N LYS A 216 -14.29 -3.65 37.64
CA LYS A 216 -13.92 -4.82 38.43
C LYS A 216 -12.44 -5.17 38.30
N GLU A 217 -11.91 -5.19 37.07
CA GLU A 217 -10.51 -5.54 36.80
C GLU A 217 -9.54 -4.46 37.32
N LEU A 218 -9.94 -3.19 37.31
CA LEU A 218 -9.14 -2.08 37.82
C LEU A 218 -9.33 -1.84 39.33
N TYR A 219 -10.29 -2.48 39.98
CA TYR A 219 -10.59 -2.27 41.39
C TYR A 219 -9.38 -2.60 42.27
N ASP A 220 -9.00 -1.65 43.12
CA ASP A 220 -7.83 -1.70 44.02
C ASP A 220 -6.47 -1.87 43.32
N GLN A 221 -6.42 -1.75 41.98
CA GLN A 221 -5.18 -1.80 41.20
C GLN A 221 -4.59 -0.40 41.00
N SER A 222 -3.26 -0.32 40.95
CA SER A 222 -2.58 0.84 40.38
C SER A 222 -2.47 0.70 38.87
N TYR A 223 -2.95 1.69 38.13
CA TYR A 223 -2.98 1.61 36.66
C TYR A 223 -2.47 2.89 35.99
N LEU A 224 -1.90 2.73 34.80
CA LEU A 224 -1.61 3.81 33.87
C LEU A 224 -2.30 3.48 32.54
N ILE A 225 -3.29 4.29 32.17
CA ILE A 225 -3.96 4.17 30.87
C ILE A 225 -3.39 5.25 29.96
N VAL A 226 -2.86 4.85 28.80
CA VAL A 226 -2.37 5.79 27.78
C VAL A 226 -3.34 5.79 26.61
N LEU A 227 -4.01 6.92 26.37
CA LEU A 227 -4.90 7.13 25.25
C LEU A 227 -4.17 7.97 24.20
N ASP A 228 -3.76 7.32 23.11
CA ASP A 228 -2.98 7.96 22.04
C ASP A 228 -3.91 8.57 20.96
N ASP A 229 -3.67 9.83 20.57
CA ASP A 229 -4.43 10.65 19.61
C ASP A 229 -5.95 10.70 19.89
N TYR A 230 -6.32 10.88 21.17
CA TYR A 230 -7.69 10.96 21.65
C TYR A 230 -8.30 12.36 21.41
N ASP A 231 -9.49 12.42 20.81
CA ASP A 231 -10.17 13.69 20.47
C ASP A 231 -11.69 13.63 20.73
N HIS A 232 -12.16 12.66 21.53
CA HIS A 232 -13.57 12.53 21.86
C HIS A 232 -13.89 13.37 23.10
N THR A 233 -14.02 14.68 22.89
CA THR A 233 -14.27 15.64 23.98
C THR A 233 -15.53 15.27 24.75
N ASP A 234 -16.59 14.91 24.07
CA ASP A 234 -17.93 14.82 24.64
C ASP A 234 -18.10 13.58 25.52
N SER A 235 -17.45 12.48 25.16
CA SER A 235 -17.39 11.23 25.94
C SER A 235 -16.28 11.15 26.99
N TRP A 236 -15.40 12.16 27.11
CA TRP A 236 -14.29 12.15 28.08
C TRP A 236 -14.74 11.89 29.52
N HIS A 237 -15.73 12.62 30.02
CA HIS A 237 -16.20 12.45 31.40
C HIS A 237 -16.84 11.08 31.61
N ALA A 238 -17.60 10.58 30.63
CA ALA A 238 -18.20 9.26 30.68
C ALA A 238 -17.14 8.13 30.66
N PHE A 239 -16.02 8.32 29.97
CA PHE A 239 -14.87 7.43 30.07
C PHE A 239 -14.24 7.49 31.45
N MET A 240 -13.96 8.68 31.98
CA MET A 240 -13.36 8.83 33.30
C MET A 240 -14.24 8.25 34.41
N TRP A 241 -15.57 8.38 34.32
CA TRP A 241 -16.52 7.78 35.28
C TRP A 241 -16.57 6.24 35.21
N SER A 242 -16.13 5.64 34.10
CA SER A 242 -16.00 4.18 34.01
C SER A 242 -14.77 3.62 34.74
N LEU A 243 -13.90 4.48 35.28
CA LEU A 243 -12.70 4.07 36.01
C LEU A 243 -12.93 4.13 37.53
N PRO A 244 -12.24 3.30 38.33
CA PRO A 244 -12.33 3.35 39.78
C PRO A 244 -11.88 4.71 40.36
N PHE A 245 -12.67 5.27 41.28
CA PHE A 245 -12.43 6.61 41.86
C PHE A 245 -11.24 6.71 42.82
N TYR A 246 -10.73 5.59 43.34
CA TYR A 246 -9.67 5.62 44.36
C TYR A 246 -8.29 5.86 43.73
N ASN A 247 -7.54 6.82 44.29
CA ASN A 247 -6.30 7.50 43.84
C ASN A 247 -5.07 6.65 43.41
N LYS A 248 -5.22 5.43 42.90
CA LYS A 248 -4.12 4.58 42.43
C LYS A 248 -3.92 4.61 40.90
N GLY A 249 -4.80 5.28 40.16
CA GLY A 249 -4.79 5.33 38.69
C GLY A 249 -4.29 6.65 38.10
N ARG A 250 -3.67 6.60 36.91
CA ARG A 250 -3.38 7.78 36.07
C ARG A 250 -3.84 7.53 34.63
N VAL A 251 -4.35 8.56 33.97
CA VAL A 251 -4.67 8.54 32.54
C VAL A 251 -3.78 9.57 31.84
N LEU A 252 -2.96 9.12 30.90
CA LEU A 252 -2.17 9.98 30.02
C LEU A 252 -2.85 10.06 28.66
N VAL A 253 -3.13 11.27 28.20
CA VAL A 253 -3.77 11.49 26.90
C VAL A 253 -2.80 12.26 26.00
N THR A 254 -2.57 11.76 24.79
CA THR A 254 -1.97 12.55 23.73
C THR A 254 -3.09 13.06 22.82
N THR A 255 -3.12 14.36 22.54
CA THR A 255 -4.17 14.97 21.71
C THR A 255 -3.64 16.18 20.96
N ARG A 256 -4.22 16.45 19.80
CA ARG A 256 -4.00 17.69 19.01
C ARG A 256 -5.09 18.74 19.27
N SER A 257 -6.10 18.38 20.05
CA SER A 257 -7.28 19.19 20.31
C SER A 257 -7.09 19.99 21.59
N SER A 258 -6.99 21.32 21.44
CA SER A 258 -6.94 22.21 22.61
C SER A 258 -8.15 22.00 23.53
N PRO A 259 -9.40 21.91 23.03
CA PRO A 259 -10.56 21.64 23.87
C PRO A 259 -10.46 20.33 24.66
N MET A 260 -9.84 19.28 24.09
CA MET A 260 -9.63 18.02 24.80
C MET A 260 -8.54 18.16 25.88
N ALA A 261 -7.43 18.85 25.56
CA ALA A 261 -6.34 19.08 26.50
C ALA A 261 -6.78 19.89 27.73
N ASP A 262 -7.73 20.82 27.57
CA ASP A 262 -8.26 21.65 28.67
C ASP A 262 -9.18 20.87 29.63
N LYS A 263 -9.57 19.64 29.29
CA LYS A 263 -10.31 18.72 30.19
C LYS A 263 -9.39 17.88 31.09
N ALA A 264 -8.08 17.93 30.90
CA ALA A 264 -7.13 17.18 31.71
C ALA A 264 -6.69 17.98 32.96
N ASP A 265 -6.43 17.28 34.06
CA ASP A 265 -5.95 17.90 35.31
C ASP A 265 -4.60 18.59 35.16
N SER A 266 -3.79 18.15 34.19
CA SER A 266 -2.48 18.71 33.88
C SER A 266 -2.20 18.58 32.39
N LYS A 267 -1.59 19.60 31.79
CA LYS A 267 -1.25 19.63 30.36
C LYS A 267 0.22 19.94 30.14
N ILE A 268 0.83 19.18 29.25
CA ILE A 268 2.19 19.42 28.75
C ILE A 268 2.07 19.79 27.28
N LYS A 269 2.34 21.05 26.94
CA LYS A 269 2.42 21.48 25.55
C LYS A 269 3.80 21.09 25.01
N LEU A 270 3.83 20.21 24.02
CA LEU A 270 5.06 19.90 23.29
C LEU A 270 5.37 21.03 22.32
N ASN A 271 6.57 21.60 22.44
CA ASN A 271 7.08 22.62 21.53
C ASN A 271 7.94 21.97 20.43
N ASN A 272 8.14 22.69 19.34
CA ASN A 272 9.12 22.31 18.32
C ASN A 272 10.52 22.29 18.94
N LEU A 273 11.42 21.49 18.34
CA LEU A 273 12.81 21.42 18.76
C LEU A 273 13.49 22.77 18.56
N GLY A 274 14.48 23.08 19.40
CA GLY A 274 15.43 24.16 19.14
C GLY A 274 16.36 23.80 17.97
N GLU A 275 17.16 24.76 17.54
CA GLU A 275 18.12 24.57 16.44
C GLU A 275 19.15 23.48 16.76
N GLU A 276 19.72 23.50 17.97
CA GLU A 276 20.71 22.51 18.40
C GLU A 276 20.13 21.09 18.44
N ASP A 277 18.96 20.91 19.04
CA ASP A 277 18.27 19.61 19.12
C ASP A 277 17.82 19.12 17.74
N THR A 278 17.45 20.03 16.84
CA THR A 278 17.10 19.71 15.46
C THR A 278 18.30 19.14 14.72
N VAL A 279 19.47 19.80 14.82
CA VAL A 279 20.70 19.32 14.21
C VAL A 279 21.10 17.98 14.84
N LYS A 280 20.98 17.83 16.16
CA LYS A 280 21.27 16.58 16.85
C LYS A 280 20.41 15.43 16.34
N LEU A 281 19.09 15.61 16.31
CA LEU A 281 18.15 14.60 15.80
C LEU A 281 18.42 14.26 14.33
N PHE A 282 18.72 15.26 13.50
CA PHE A 282 19.07 15.06 12.11
C PHE A 282 20.30 14.14 11.95
N LYS A 283 21.37 14.40 12.71
CA LYS A 283 22.59 13.60 12.70
C LYS A 283 22.35 12.15 13.15
N GLU A 284 21.49 11.93 14.14
CA GLU A 284 21.14 10.59 14.61
C GLU A 284 20.35 9.78 13.57
N LYS A 285 19.60 10.47 12.70
CA LYS A 285 18.70 9.83 11.72
C LYS A 285 19.33 9.64 10.35
N VAL A 286 20.27 10.49 9.99
CA VAL A 286 21.09 10.34 8.78
C VAL A 286 22.25 9.39 9.10
N ARG A 287 22.04 8.09 8.88
CA ARG A 287 22.99 7.02 9.23
C ARG A 287 24.14 6.84 8.23
N SER A 288 24.37 7.79 7.33
CA SER A 288 25.34 7.66 6.24
C SER A 288 26.49 8.66 6.35
N SER A 289 27.69 8.18 6.03
CA SER A 289 28.88 9.02 5.82
C SER A 289 28.81 9.86 4.55
N GLU A 290 27.85 9.59 3.66
CA GLU A 290 27.69 10.32 2.39
C GLU A 290 27.26 11.78 2.58
N ILE A 291 26.53 12.07 3.67
CA ILE A 291 26.16 13.44 4.00
C ILE A 291 27.22 13.99 4.95
N ASN A 292 28.03 14.93 4.46
CA ASN A 292 28.99 15.63 5.32
C ASN A 292 28.24 16.58 6.27
N LEU A 293 27.88 16.06 7.44
CA LEU A 293 27.20 16.81 8.51
C LEU A 293 28.08 17.93 9.14
N GLN A 294 29.35 18.04 8.73
CA GLN A 294 30.23 19.16 9.08
C GLN A 294 30.14 20.31 8.06
N ASP A 295 29.41 20.11 6.96
CA ASP A 295 29.07 21.19 6.04
C ASP A 295 28.16 22.20 6.76
N LYS A 296 28.71 23.40 6.99
CA LYS A 296 28.02 24.49 7.66
C LYS A 296 26.74 24.88 6.92
N ASP A 297 26.74 24.79 5.59
CA ASP A 297 25.57 25.14 4.78
C ASP A 297 24.39 24.19 5.03
N ILE A 298 24.66 22.91 5.27
CA ILE A 298 23.61 21.92 5.60
C ILE A 298 23.06 22.21 6.99
N ARG A 299 23.95 22.41 7.97
CA ARG A 299 23.58 22.70 9.36
C ARG A 299 22.65 23.91 9.45
N ASP A 300 23.01 25.01 8.80
CA ASP A 300 22.30 26.29 8.91
C ASP A 300 20.94 26.27 8.17
N LYS A 301 20.70 25.26 7.31
CA LYS A 301 19.47 25.15 6.50
C LYS A 301 18.46 24.11 7.00
N ILE A 302 18.88 23.11 7.78
CA ILE A 302 17.97 22.04 8.28
C ILE A 302 16.87 22.62 9.18
N PHE A 303 17.23 23.50 10.12
CA PHE A 303 16.25 24.05 11.06
C PHE A 303 15.19 24.89 10.34
N PRO A 304 15.53 25.86 9.47
CA PRO A 304 14.52 26.61 8.71
C PRO A 304 13.71 25.72 7.75
N ALA A 305 14.32 24.69 7.15
CA ALA A 305 13.61 23.80 6.23
C ALA A 305 12.60 22.87 6.95
N SER A 306 12.88 22.49 8.19
CA SER A 306 12.01 21.59 8.97
C SER A 306 11.05 22.31 9.91
N GLY A 307 11.32 23.58 10.23
CA GLY A 307 10.63 24.38 11.24
C GLY A 307 10.77 23.82 12.67
N GLY A 308 11.80 23.00 12.92
CA GLY A 308 12.04 22.32 14.19
C GLY A 308 11.06 21.19 14.51
N LEU A 309 10.20 20.77 13.56
CA LEU A 309 9.26 19.67 13.78
C LEU A 309 10.01 18.32 13.67
N PRO A 310 10.07 17.47 14.71
CA PRO A 310 10.86 16.24 14.71
C PRO A 310 10.63 15.33 13.49
N LEU A 311 9.37 15.18 13.08
CA LEU A 311 9.01 14.41 11.89
C LEU A 311 9.65 14.99 10.62
N ASN A 312 9.55 16.30 10.42
CA ASN A 312 10.12 16.96 9.25
C ASN A 312 11.65 16.82 9.23
N VAL A 313 12.29 16.88 10.40
CA VAL A 313 13.74 16.65 10.52
C VAL A 313 14.11 15.24 10.04
N VAL A 314 13.38 14.22 10.52
CA VAL A 314 13.59 12.81 10.14
C VAL A 314 13.38 12.60 8.63
N LEU A 315 12.27 13.11 8.09
CA LEU A 315 11.94 12.97 6.67
C LEU A 315 12.91 13.74 5.77
N LEU A 316 13.33 14.93 6.19
CA LEU A 316 14.33 15.72 5.47
C LEU A 316 15.66 14.97 5.39
N GLY A 317 16.06 14.30 6.47
CA GLY A 317 17.25 13.43 6.46
C GLY A 317 17.14 12.32 5.40
N GLY A 318 15.99 11.64 5.34
CA GLY A 318 15.76 10.59 4.35
C GLY A 318 15.68 11.10 2.91
N LEU A 319 15.07 12.27 2.69
CA LEU A 319 15.06 12.95 1.39
C LEU A 319 16.48 13.28 0.92
N LEU A 320 17.31 13.84 1.81
CA LEU A 320 18.69 14.19 1.48
C LEU A 320 19.54 12.95 1.15
N MET A 321 19.28 11.81 1.80
CA MET A 321 19.89 10.52 1.45
C MET A 321 19.56 10.09 0.03
N ASN A 322 18.30 10.19 -0.37
CA ASN A 322 17.89 9.86 -1.74
C ASN A 322 18.53 10.79 -2.78
N LEU A 323 18.66 12.08 -2.46
CA LEU A 323 19.33 13.04 -3.35
C LEU A 323 20.82 12.73 -3.53
N SER A 324 21.50 12.32 -2.45
CA SER A 324 22.89 11.86 -2.49
C SER A 324 23.03 10.67 -3.46
N ARG A 325 22.15 9.68 -3.32
CA ARG A 325 22.10 8.47 -4.15
C ARG A 325 21.88 8.78 -5.65
N GLU A 326 21.07 9.78 -5.97
CA GLU A 326 20.86 10.25 -7.36
C GLU A 326 21.87 11.33 -7.83
N ASN A 327 22.91 11.65 -7.05
CA ASN A 327 23.87 12.75 -7.30
C ASN A 327 23.18 14.11 -7.60
N LYS A 328 22.08 14.41 -6.90
CA LYS A 328 21.29 15.63 -7.10
C LYS A 328 21.72 16.74 -6.14
N ASN A 329 21.64 17.98 -6.61
CA ASN A 329 21.95 19.15 -5.79
C ASN A 329 20.86 19.39 -4.73
N TRP A 330 21.19 19.12 -3.47
CA TRP A 330 20.30 19.29 -2.33
C TRP A 330 19.90 20.76 -2.09
N GLN A 331 20.72 21.74 -2.47
CA GLN A 331 20.44 23.15 -2.21
C GLN A 331 19.19 23.63 -2.96
N HIS A 332 18.98 23.13 -4.18
CA HIS A 332 17.77 23.45 -4.96
C HIS A 332 16.52 22.88 -4.30
N VAL A 333 16.61 21.67 -3.76
CA VAL A 333 15.48 21.00 -3.08
C VAL A 333 15.13 21.69 -1.78
N ILE A 334 16.13 22.10 -0.99
CA ILE A 334 15.92 22.89 0.23
C ILE A 334 15.22 24.22 -0.08
N LYS A 335 15.62 24.93 -1.14
CA LYS A 335 14.92 26.15 -1.57
C LYS A 335 13.45 25.89 -1.90
N ARG A 336 13.15 24.75 -2.53
CA ARG A 336 11.76 24.34 -2.83
C ARG A 336 10.98 23.96 -1.58
N VAL A 337 11.61 23.33 -0.58
CA VAL A 337 11.00 23.10 0.72
C VAL A 337 10.64 24.45 1.36
N GLN A 338 11.60 25.37 1.41
CA GLN A 338 11.51 26.70 2.03
C GLN A 338 10.74 27.74 1.19
N SER A 339 9.96 27.33 0.19
CA SER A 339 9.17 28.27 -0.62
C SER A 339 8.03 28.94 0.17
N SER A 340 7.76 28.46 1.39
CA SER A 340 6.78 29.00 2.33
C SER A 340 7.32 28.87 3.75
N ASN A 341 7.00 29.83 4.62
CA ASN A 341 7.34 29.79 6.04
C ASN A 341 6.25 29.09 6.89
N ASP A 342 5.14 28.67 6.28
CA ASP A 342 4.08 27.93 6.96
C ASP A 342 4.48 26.47 7.20
N ILE A 343 4.40 26.01 8.46
CA ILE A 343 4.85 24.67 8.87
C ILE A 343 4.08 23.54 8.18
N LEU A 344 2.80 23.75 7.86
CA LEU A 344 1.99 22.74 7.18
C LEU A 344 2.44 22.59 5.73
N THR A 345 2.74 23.70 5.06
CA THR A 345 3.28 23.75 3.70
C THR A 345 4.68 23.14 3.65
N LEU A 346 5.56 23.45 4.61
CA LEU A 346 6.88 22.82 4.76
C LEU A 346 6.75 21.28 4.86
N SER A 347 5.87 20.82 5.76
CA SER A 347 5.64 19.39 5.99
C SER A 347 5.14 18.69 4.72
N TYR A 348 4.19 19.31 4.02
CA TYR A 348 3.66 18.80 2.75
C TYR A 348 4.73 18.74 1.64
N ASN A 349 5.55 19.79 1.51
CA ASN A 349 6.65 19.84 0.56
C ASN A 349 7.66 18.71 0.83
N ILE A 350 8.08 18.55 2.08
CA ILE A 350 9.03 17.49 2.49
C ILE A 350 8.44 16.12 2.17
N LEU A 351 7.20 15.83 2.57
CA LEU A 351 6.56 14.55 2.31
C LEU A 351 6.46 14.26 0.80
N THR A 352 6.04 15.25 0.01
CA THR A 352 5.90 15.11 -1.45
C THR A 352 7.25 14.89 -2.11
N LEU A 353 8.28 15.65 -1.74
CA LEU A 353 9.63 15.49 -2.28
C LEU A 353 10.24 14.15 -1.86
N SER A 354 10.01 13.70 -0.63
CA SER A 354 10.50 12.40 -0.13
C SER A 354 10.06 11.23 -1.04
N TYR A 355 8.80 11.24 -1.51
CA TYR A 355 8.33 10.28 -2.51
C TYR A 355 8.89 10.52 -3.91
N ASN A 356 8.97 11.78 -4.36
CA ASN A 356 9.40 12.09 -5.73
C ASN A 356 10.83 11.61 -6.03
N TYR A 357 11.68 11.64 -5.00
CA TYR A 357 13.08 11.22 -5.06
C TYR A 357 13.31 9.76 -4.65
N LEU A 358 12.25 8.97 -4.42
CA LEU A 358 12.38 7.51 -4.46
C LEU A 358 12.76 7.07 -5.88
N LEU A 359 13.50 5.97 -5.98
CA LEU A 359 13.78 5.37 -7.29
C LEU A 359 12.46 4.92 -7.93
N PRO A 360 12.34 4.99 -9.27
CA PRO A 360 11.09 4.66 -9.97
C PRO A 360 10.50 3.32 -9.52
N GLU A 361 11.35 2.30 -9.40
CA GLU A 361 10.99 0.91 -9.07
C GLU A 361 10.57 0.71 -7.61
N GLU A 362 11.00 1.59 -6.70
CA GLU A 362 10.62 1.57 -5.28
C GLU A 362 9.20 2.11 -5.07
N LYS A 363 8.72 3.01 -5.94
CA LYS A 363 7.44 3.70 -5.77
C LYS A 363 6.24 2.75 -5.72
N PRO A 364 6.06 1.79 -6.66
CA PRO A 364 4.99 0.81 -6.56
C PRO A 364 5.06 -0.02 -5.27
N CYS A 365 6.28 -0.42 -4.87
CA CYS A 365 6.54 -1.21 -3.66
C CYS A 365 6.10 -0.44 -2.40
N PHE A 366 6.49 0.83 -2.30
CA PHE A 366 6.08 1.74 -1.24
C PHE A 366 4.56 1.93 -1.19
N LEU A 367 3.91 2.21 -2.33
CA LEU A 367 2.45 2.36 -2.37
C LEU A 367 1.73 1.08 -1.96
N TYR A 368 2.26 -0.09 -2.32
CA TYR A 368 1.71 -1.37 -1.88
C TYR A 368 1.70 -1.51 -0.34
N LEU A 369 2.69 -0.96 0.37
CA LEU A 369 2.69 -0.98 1.84
C LEU A 369 1.54 -0.18 2.47
N THR A 370 0.98 0.80 1.76
CA THR A 370 -0.19 1.56 2.23
C THR A 370 -1.49 0.74 2.25
N LEU A 371 -1.46 -0.48 1.67
CA LEU A 371 -2.53 -1.48 1.73
C LEU A 371 -2.69 -2.12 3.13
N PHE A 372 -1.64 -2.10 3.94
CA PHE A 372 -1.69 -2.64 5.31
C PHE A 372 -2.42 -1.68 6.24
N PRO A 373 -3.08 -2.16 7.30
CA PRO A 373 -3.68 -1.27 8.29
C PRO A 373 -2.63 -0.34 8.89
N LYS A 374 -3.05 0.89 9.16
CA LYS A 374 -2.20 1.94 9.70
C LYS A 374 -1.54 1.50 11.02
N ALA A 375 -0.28 1.89 11.23
CA ALA A 375 0.49 1.62 12.45
C ALA A 375 0.50 0.14 12.85
N THR A 376 0.42 -0.77 11.87
CA THR A 376 0.48 -2.21 12.08
C THR A 376 1.84 -2.73 11.68
N PRO A 377 2.58 -3.42 12.57
CA PRO A 377 3.86 -4.03 12.23
C PRO A 377 3.70 -5.15 11.21
N ILE A 378 4.43 -5.06 10.11
CA ILE A 378 4.37 -5.99 8.98
C ILE A 378 5.65 -6.82 8.97
N PRO A 379 5.58 -8.16 8.96
CA PRO A 379 6.76 -9.00 8.80
C PRO A 379 7.48 -8.73 7.47
N VAL A 380 8.79 -8.50 7.51
CA VAL A 380 9.61 -8.21 6.31
C VAL A 380 9.45 -9.29 5.24
N ARG A 381 9.52 -10.55 5.65
CA ARG A 381 9.27 -11.70 4.78
C ARG A 381 7.94 -11.61 4.04
N ARG A 382 6.87 -11.16 4.70
CA ARG A 382 5.54 -11.03 4.09
C ARG A 382 5.54 -9.92 3.04
N ILE A 383 6.18 -8.78 3.31
CA ILE A 383 6.36 -7.68 2.34
C ILE A 383 7.02 -8.19 1.06
N ILE A 384 8.19 -8.81 1.18
CA ILE A 384 8.98 -9.26 0.02
C ILE A 384 8.20 -10.28 -0.82
N ARG A 385 7.52 -11.24 -0.18
CA ARG A 385 6.74 -12.26 -0.89
C ARG A 385 5.51 -11.69 -1.60
N LEU A 386 4.87 -10.67 -1.03
CA LEU A 386 3.75 -9.99 -1.67
C LEU A 386 4.21 -9.14 -2.87
N TRP A 387 5.32 -8.39 -2.73
CA TRP A 387 5.92 -7.66 -3.85
C TRP A 387 6.36 -8.58 -4.98
N LEU A 388 6.91 -9.75 -4.64
CA LEU A 388 7.25 -10.79 -5.61
C LEU A 388 6.00 -11.30 -6.34
N GLY A 389 4.95 -11.65 -5.58
CA GLY A 389 3.69 -12.15 -6.14
C GLY A 389 2.95 -11.15 -7.04
N GLU A 390 3.02 -9.86 -6.72
CA GLU A 390 2.49 -8.79 -7.58
C GLU A 390 3.38 -8.46 -8.79
N GLU A 391 4.58 -9.04 -8.86
CA GLU A 391 5.60 -8.77 -9.89
C GLU A 391 6.16 -7.34 -9.85
N LEU A 392 6.28 -6.76 -8.65
CA LEU A 392 6.88 -5.43 -8.46
C LEU A 392 8.41 -5.45 -8.47
N LEU A 393 9.01 -6.64 -8.41
CA LEU A 393 10.46 -6.87 -8.32
C LEU A 393 11.06 -7.26 -9.68
N MET A 394 10.53 -6.76 -10.80
CA MET A 394 10.91 -7.15 -12.17
C MET A 394 12.04 -6.31 -12.80
N GLY A 395 12.49 -5.24 -12.13
CA GLY A 395 13.48 -4.29 -12.65
C GLY A 395 14.86 -4.91 -12.93
N GLN A 396 15.66 -4.24 -13.76
CA GLN A 396 17.08 -4.56 -13.98
C GLN A 396 17.94 -3.69 -13.05
N CYS A 397 19.03 -4.24 -12.51
CA CYS A 397 19.98 -3.46 -11.72
C CYS A 397 20.88 -2.64 -12.65
N ASP A 398 21.25 -1.43 -12.22
CA ASP A 398 22.08 -0.49 -13.00
C ASP A 398 23.49 -1.03 -13.30
N ASP A 399 23.97 -2.00 -12.52
CA ASP A 399 25.26 -2.67 -12.69
C ASP A 399 25.23 -3.82 -13.71
N GLY A 400 24.05 -4.17 -14.23
CA GLY A 400 23.87 -5.28 -15.18
C GLY A 400 24.09 -6.67 -14.58
N LEU A 401 24.33 -6.77 -13.26
CA LEU A 401 24.50 -8.05 -12.60
C LEU A 401 23.15 -8.72 -12.33
N PRO A 402 23.06 -10.04 -12.50
CA PRO A 402 21.82 -10.77 -12.23
C PRO A 402 21.57 -10.79 -10.71
N MET A 403 20.67 -9.94 -10.24
CA MET A 403 20.17 -9.95 -8.87
C MET A 403 18.88 -10.76 -8.79
N ASN A 404 18.79 -11.67 -7.82
CA ASN A 404 17.56 -12.42 -7.54
C ASN A 404 16.46 -11.44 -7.07
N PRO A 405 15.18 -11.59 -7.49
CA PRO A 405 14.11 -10.68 -7.09
C PRO A 405 13.96 -10.49 -5.58
N GLU A 406 14.24 -11.51 -4.77
CA GLU A 406 14.19 -11.45 -3.32
C GLU A 406 15.20 -10.46 -2.74
N ASP A 407 16.46 -10.56 -3.16
CA ASP A 407 17.53 -9.65 -2.74
C ASP A 407 17.20 -8.21 -3.19
N ARG A 408 16.62 -8.06 -4.39
CA ARG A 408 16.13 -6.76 -4.88
C ARG A 408 15.02 -6.21 -3.97
N GLY A 409 14.10 -7.06 -3.53
CA GLY A 409 13.06 -6.69 -2.58
C GLY A 409 13.64 -6.26 -1.23
N GLU A 410 14.64 -6.98 -0.72
CA GLU A 410 15.33 -6.61 0.52
C GLU A 410 16.03 -5.26 0.39
N LYS A 411 16.74 -5.04 -0.72
CA LYS A 411 17.36 -3.75 -1.06
C LYS A 411 16.34 -2.61 -1.12
N TYR A 412 15.23 -2.77 -1.85
CA TYR A 412 14.19 -1.74 -1.91
C TYR A 412 13.59 -1.43 -0.53
N LEU A 413 13.41 -2.44 0.33
CA LEU A 413 12.92 -2.20 1.68
C LEU A 413 13.97 -1.48 2.54
N GLU A 414 15.24 -1.84 2.43
CA GLU A 414 16.35 -1.16 3.10
C GLU A 414 16.44 0.31 2.68
N ASP A 415 16.32 0.58 1.38
CA ASP A 415 16.29 1.93 0.82
C ASP A 415 15.08 2.76 1.34
N LEU A 416 13.91 2.14 1.46
CA LEU A 416 12.73 2.77 2.08
C LEU A 416 12.91 3.01 3.59
N ILE A 417 13.72 2.20 4.27
CA ILE A 417 14.08 2.40 5.68
C ILE A 417 15.09 3.54 5.82
N LEU A 418 16.12 3.57 4.98
CA LEU A 418 17.15 4.62 4.97
C LEU A 418 16.58 5.99 4.60
N SER A 419 15.58 6.02 3.73
CA SER A 419 14.83 7.25 3.39
C SER A 419 13.77 7.64 4.43
N ASN A 420 13.71 6.93 5.57
CA ASN A 420 12.73 7.14 6.64
C ASN A 420 11.26 7.12 6.16
N MET A 421 10.98 6.46 5.02
CA MET A 421 9.62 6.24 4.53
C MET A 421 8.94 5.09 5.27
N VAL A 422 9.75 4.13 5.73
CA VAL A 422 9.38 2.95 6.50
C VAL A 422 10.25 2.91 7.75
N GLU A 423 9.66 2.54 8.89
CA GLU A 423 10.40 2.37 10.14
C GLU A 423 10.44 0.90 10.58
N VAL A 424 11.56 0.51 11.20
CA VAL A 424 11.74 -0.84 11.76
C VAL A 424 11.12 -0.87 13.16
N VAL A 425 10.13 -1.74 13.36
CA VAL A 425 9.43 -1.91 14.64
C VAL A 425 10.14 -2.94 15.52
N SER A 426 10.65 -4.01 14.92
CA SER A 426 11.39 -5.03 15.66
C SER A 426 12.51 -5.61 14.82
N TRP A 427 13.56 -6.07 15.52
CA TRP A 427 14.78 -6.62 14.94
C TRP A 427 14.85 -8.12 15.21
N LYS A 428 15.52 -8.85 14.33
CA LYS A 428 15.90 -10.24 14.55
C LYS A 428 17.20 -10.31 15.36
N PRO A 429 17.54 -11.47 15.96
CA PRO A 429 18.80 -11.66 16.67
C PRO A 429 20.05 -11.42 15.81
N ASP A 430 19.96 -11.62 14.50
CA ASP A 430 21.03 -11.37 13.52
C ASP A 430 21.20 -9.88 13.16
N GLY A 431 20.43 -8.98 13.78
CA GLY A 431 20.46 -7.54 13.50
C GLY A 431 19.67 -7.13 12.25
N THR A 432 19.06 -8.06 11.51
CA THR A 432 18.22 -7.72 10.36
C THR A 432 16.81 -7.30 10.80
N PRO A 433 16.12 -6.43 10.03
CA PRO A 433 14.74 -6.05 10.34
C PRO A 433 13.80 -7.28 10.37
N ARG A 434 13.00 -7.41 11.43
CA ARG A 434 12.00 -8.47 11.57
C ARG A 434 10.62 -8.02 11.11
N THR A 435 10.21 -6.85 11.57
CA THR A 435 8.93 -6.22 11.21
C THR A 435 9.12 -4.74 10.97
N CYS A 436 8.43 -4.21 9.97
CA CYS A 436 8.47 -2.79 9.61
C CYS A 436 7.05 -2.22 9.52
N GLN A 437 6.91 -0.90 9.54
CA GLN A 437 5.65 -0.22 9.27
C GLN A 437 5.90 1.08 8.50
N VAL A 438 4.92 1.49 7.70
CA VAL A 438 4.97 2.81 7.05
C VAL A 438 4.80 3.89 8.11
N VAL A 439 5.64 4.91 8.06
CA VAL A 439 5.57 6.05 8.98
C VAL A 439 4.18 6.72 8.87
N THR A 440 3.51 6.89 10.00
CA THR A 440 2.07 7.23 10.08
C THR A 440 1.65 8.47 9.26
N PRO A 441 2.35 9.63 9.31
CA PRO A 441 2.06 10.79 8.46
C PRO A 441 2.23 10.52 6.96
N ILE A 442 3.23 9.72 6.57
CA ILE A 442 3.46 9.30 5.19
C ILE A 442 2.29 8.44 4.72
N TYR A 443 1.89 7.46 5.55
CA TYR A 443 0.72 6.63 5.30
C TYR A 443 -0.55 7.46 5.06
N ASP A 444 -0.81 8.46 5.91
CA ASP A 444 -1.98 9.33 5.81
C ASP A 444 -2.00 10.18 4.53
N MET A 445 -0.83 10.57 4.02
CA MET A 445 -0.74 11.38 2.81
C MET A 445 -0.92 10.54 1.54
N PHE A 446 -0.24 9.39 1.45
CA PHE A 446 -0.18 8.63 0.19
C PHE A 446 -1.29 7.60 0.02
N ARG A 447 -1.85 7.07 1.11
CA ARG A 447 -2.98 6.11 1.01
C ARG A 447 -4.18 6.70 0.25
N PRO A 448 -4.70 7.91 0.57
CA PRO A 448 -5.82 8.48 -0.18
C PRO A 448 -5.51 8.69 -1.66
N GLN A 449 -4.26 8.99 -1.99
CA GLN A 449 -3.81 9.18 -3.37
C GLN A 449 -3.78 7.85 -4.14
N ALA A 450 -3.26 6.77 -3.54
CA ALA A 450 -3.31 5.45 -4.14
C ALA A 450 -4.76 4.95 -4.34
N VAL A 451 -5.66 5.29 -3.41
CA VAL A 451 -7.10 5.03 -3.55
C VAL A 451 -7.70 5.82 -4.71
N SER A 452 -7.38 7.11 -4.85
CA SER A 452 -7.94 7.95 -5.92
C SER A 452 -7.47 7.54 -7.31
N LEU A 453 -6.27 6.95 -7.43
CA LEU A 453 -5.78 6.32 -8.66
C LEU A 453 -6.50 5.02 -9.03
N GLY A 454 -7.28 4.44 -8.12
CA GLY A 454 -7.80 3.08 -8.27
C GLY A 454 -6.71 2.01 -8.20
N LEU A 455 -5.49 2.35 -7.74
CA LEU A 455 -4.43 1.38 -7.55
C LEU A 455 -4.77 0.44 -6.39
N LEU A 456 -5.36 0.97 -5.31
CA LEU A 456 -5.86 0.17 -4.20
C LEU A 456 -7.29 0.54 -3.78
N HIS A 457 -8.00 -0.43 -3.21
CA HIS A 457 -9.29 -0.23 -2.55
C HIS A 457 -9.30 -0.92 -1.18
N ILE A 458 -9.90 -0.23 -0.21
CA ILE A 458 -9.98 -0.72 1.17
C ILE A 458 -11.45 -0.88 1.49
N HIS A 459 -11.82 -2.13 1.75
CA HIS A 459 -13.12 -2.44 2.30
C HIS A 459 -13.06 -2.22 3.82
N ASP A 460 -13.72 -1.15 4.25
CA ASP A 460 -13.92 -0.86 5.66
C ASP A 460 -15.41 -0.55 5.90
N GLN A 461 -15.92 -0.94 7.07
CA GLN A 461 -17.28 -0.65 7.48
C GLN A 461 -17.43 0.85 7.69
N LYS A 462 -17.83 1.60 6.66
CA LYS A 462 -18.36 2.95 6.89
C LYS A 462 -19.65 2.85 7.71
N PRO A 463 -19.86 3.74 8.71
CA PRO A 463 -21.12 3.83 9.43
C PRO A 463 -22.30 3.95 8.45
N LYS A 464 -23.40 3.25 8.75
CA LYS A 464 -24.60 3.15 7.90
C LYS A 464 -25.26 4.51 7.57
N ASP A 465 -24.95 5.57 8.32
CA ASP A 465 -25.68 6.84 8.25
C ASP A 465 -24.93 7.95 7.49
N SER A 466 -23.71 7.69 7.01
CA SER A 466 -23.09 8.49 5.95
C SER A 466 -23.04 7.66 4.68
N GLY A 467 -24.19 7.46 4.05
CA GLY A 467 -24.24 6.93 2.69
C GLY A 467 -23.29 7.73 1.79
N PRO A 468 -22.56 7.09 0.86
CA PRO A 468 -21.73 7.84 -0.06
C PRO A 468 -22.59 8.89 -0.76
N THR A 469 -22.14 10.15 -0.78
CA THR A 469 -22.82 11.18 -1.58
C THR A 469 -22.97 10.68 -3.02
N GLN A 470 -24.00 11.10 -3.74
CA GLN A 470 -24.22 10.66 -5.13
C GLN A 470 -22.95 10.84 -6.00
N ALA A 471 -22.20 11.92 -5.78
CA ALA A 471 -20.92 12.19 -6.44
C ALA A 471 -19.77 11.25 -6.01
N GLU A 472 -19.72 10.80 -4.75
CA GLU A 472 -18.77 9.77 -4.29
C GLU A 472 -19.15 8.38 -4.80
N SER A 473 -20.45 8.05 -4.79
CA SER A 473 -20.97 6.83 -5.40
C SER A 473 -20.67 6.81 -6.91
N ASP A 474 -20.81 7.93 -7.62
CA ASP A 474 -20.59 7.99 -9.07
C ASP A 474 -19.10 8.08 -9.45
N ARG A 475 -18.25 8.69 -8.61
CA ARG A 475 -16.77 8.59 -8.74
C ARG A 475 -16.27 7.20 -8.41
N PHE A 476 -16.85 6.56 -7.39
CA PHE A 476 -16.59 5.17 -7.03
C PHE A 476 -17.00 4.27 -8.21
N LYS A 477 -18.25 4.33 -8.69
CA LYS A 477 -18.75 3.57 -9.87
C LYS A 477 -17.91 3.72 -11.13
N ARG A 478 -17.42 4.92 -11.45
CA ARG A 478 -16.54 5.14 -12.60
C ARG A 478 -15.15 4.49 -12.48
N ARG A 479 -14.65 4.28 -11.25
CA ARG A 479 -13.30 3.75 -10.96
C ARG A 479 -13.29 2.30 -10.46
N GLN A 480 -14.47 1.71 -10.25
CA GLN A 480 -14.62 0.31 -9.86
C GLN A 480 -14.07 -0.69 -10.87
N SER A 481 -13.92 -0.28 -12.13
CA SER A 481 -13.36 -1.12 -13.20
C SER A 481 -11.82 -1.15 -13.20
N SER A 482 -11.12 -0.45 -12.31
CA SER A 482 -9.65 -0.36 -12.34
C SER A 482 -8.92 -0.83 -11.08
N VAL A 483 -9.62 -1.28 -10.03
CA VAL A 483 -8.99 -1.71 -8.76
C VAL A 483 -7.97 -2.84 -8.99
N ARG A 484 -6.70 -2.59 -8.61
CA ARG A 484 -5.61 -3.58 -8.70
C ARG A 484 -5.43 -4.35 -7.40
N TRP A 485 -5.35 -3.64 -6.28
CA TRP A 485 -5.15 -4.24 -4.96
C TRP A 485 -6.37 -4.01 -4.07
N LEU A 486 -6.96 -5.10 -3.58
CA LEU A 486 -8.10 -5.05 -2.68
C LEU A 486 -7.68 -5.55 -1.29
N THR A 487 -8.10 -4.83 -0.26
CA THR A 487 -7.89 -5.26 1.12
C THR A 487 -9.14 -5.14 1.97
N GLU A 488 -9.27 -6.05 2.93
CA GLU A 488 -10.33 -6.09 3.94
C GLU A 488 -9.75 -5.86 5.34
N TYR A 489 -10.20 -4.81 6.02
CA TYR A 489 -9.83 -4.56 7.43
C TYR A 489 -10.87 -5.07 8.41
N SER A 490 -12.14 -5.00 8.03
CA SER A 490 -13.29 -5.39 8.83
C SER A 490 -14.19 -6.31 8.03
N ASN A 491 -14.97 -7.16 8.71
CA ASN A 491 -15.81 -8.18 8.08
C ASN A 491 -16.56 -7.57 6.88
N ILE A 492 -16.25 -8.06 5.68
CA ILE A 492 -16.96 -7.72 4.47
C ILE A 492 -18.42 -8.02 4.71
N LYS A 493 -19.25 -6.99 4.70
CA LYS A 493 -20.70 -7.13 4.63
C LYS A 493 -21.13 -6.78 3.23
N SER A 494 -21.58 -7.79 2.49
CA SER A 494 -22.33 -7.72 1.22
C SER A 494 -22.39 -6.34 0.53
N PHE A 495 -21.26 -5.85 0.02
CA PHE A 495 -21.22 -4.60 -0.73
C PHE A 495 -21.05 -4.92 -2.21
N GLY A 496 -22.14 -5.22 -2.94
CA GLY A 496 -22.11 -5.25 -4.41
C GLY A 496 -21.25 -6.34 -5.07
N TRP A 497 -20.82 -7.39 -4.35
CA TRP A 497 -20.01 -8.49 -4.92
C TRP A 497 -20.78 -9.36 -5.91
N SER A 498 -22.10 -9.17 -5.94
CA SER A 498 -22.99 -9.64 -6.99
C SER A 498 -22.59 -9.12 -8.37
N ASP A 499 -21.86 -8.00 -8.42
CA ASP A 499 -21.29 -7.47 -9.64
C ASP A 499 -19.92 -8.12 -9.93
N PRO A 500 -19.82 -9.00 -10.95
CA PRO A 500 -18.60 -9.70 -11.31
C PRO A 500 -17.48 -8.79 -11.83
N TYR A 501 -17.74 -7.49 -12.06
CA TYR A 501 -16.77 -6.54 -12.62
C TYR A 501 -15.63 -6.19 -11.65
N TYR A 502 -15.91 -6.01 -10.35
CA TYR A 502 -14.92 -5.60 -9.35
C TYR A 502 -13.78 -6.60 -9.18
N ILE A 503 -14.15 -7.88 -9.14
CA ILE A 503 -13.20 -8.97 -8.93
C ILE A 503 -12.48 -9.40 -10.20
N LYS A 504 -12.94 -8.96 -11.39
CA LYS A 504 -12.38 -9.41 -12.68
C LYS A 504 -10.95 -8.94 -12.90
N ARG A 505 -10.65 -7.69 -12.53
CA ARG A 505 -9.37 -7.02 -12.80
C ARG A 505 -8.47 -6.91 -11.56
N MET A 506 -8.93 -7.45 -10.43
CA MET A 506 -8.14 -7.51 -9.19
C MET A 506 -6.93 -8.44 -9.36
N ARG A 507 -5.77 -7.99 -8.86
CA ARG A 507 -4.48 -8.71 -8.86
C ARG A 507 -4.06 -9.15 -7.47
N SER A 508 -4.39 -8.36 -6.43
CA SER A 508 -4.17 -8.71 -5.03
C SER A 508 -5.47 -8.72 -4.25
N PHE A 509 -5.67 -9.73 -3.40
CA PHE A 509 -6.64 -9.70 -2.32
C PHE A 509 -5.96 -10.03 -0.99
N ASN A 510 -6.08 -9.13 -0.01
CA ASN A 510 -5.50 -9.28 1.31
C ASN A 510 -6.60 -9.14 2.37
N SER A 511 -6.73 -10.10 3.27
CA SER A 511 -7.66 -9.99 4.41
C SER A 511 -6.88 -9.83 5.71
N PHE A 512 -7.18 -8.76 6.43
CA PHE A 512 -6.71 -8.50 7.79
C PHE A 512 -7.81 -8.78 8.83
N TYR A 513 -8.93 -9.38 8.40
CA TYR A 513 -10.03 -9.75 9.28
C TYR A 513 -9.72 -11.06 10.03
N THR A 514 -9.20 -10.93 11.26
CA THR A 514 -8.70 -12.05 12.07
C THR A 514 -9.67 -12.50 13.18
N ARG A 515 -10.92 -12.00 13.19
CA ARG A 515 -11.87 -12.30 14.28
C ARG A 515 -12.29 -13.76 14.27
N LYS A 516 -12.29 -14.37 15.46
CA LYS A 516 -12.72 -15.76 15.70
C LYS A 516 -14.22 -15.81 15.97
N GLY A 517 -14.91 -16.83 15.45
CA GLY A 517 -16.31 -17.12 15.80
C GLY A 517 -17.37 -16.71 14.76
N ILE A 518 -17.05 -15.82 13.82
CA ILE A 518 -17.93 -15.49 12.68
C ILE A 518 -17.39 -16.22 11.45
N LEU A 519 -18.17 -17.15 10.90
CA LEU A 519 -17.87 -17.73 9.59
C LEU A 519 -17.78 -16.59 8.58
N THR A 520 -16.67 -16.49 7.85
CA THR A 520 -16.46 -15.49 6.80
C THR A 520 -17.30 -15.85 5.56
N ARG A 521 -18.63 -15.91 5.72
CA ARG A 521 -19.58 -16.32 4.67
C ARG A 521 -19.41 -15.46 3.42
N ASP A 522 -19.16 -14.17 3.61
CA ASP A 522 -18.96 -13.21 2.53
C ASP A 522 -17.60 -13.42 1.86
N LEU A 523 -16.49 -13.58 2.59
CA LEU A 523 -15.21 -14.00 1.99
C LEU A 523 -15.36 -15.30 1.17
N GLY A 524 -16.11 -16.28 1.67
CA GLY A 524 -16.42 -17.49 0.92
C GLY A 524 -17.19 -17.22 -0.39
N LYS A 525 -18.04 -16.18 -0.44
CA LYS A 525 -18.66 -15.71 -1.69
C LYS A 525 -17.62 -15.06 -2.62
N LEU A 526 -16.66 -14.25 -2.11
CA LEU A 526 -15.54 -13.74 -2.93
C LEU A 526 -14.86 -14.91 -3.63
N LEU A 527 -14.43 -15.87 -2.82
CA LEU A 527 -13.55 -16.95 -3.24
C LEU A 527 -14.27 -17.80 -4.29
N ARG A 528 -15.55 -18.14 -4.08
CA ARG A 528 -16.37 -18.79 -5.11
C ARG A 528 -16.52 -17.95 -6.39
N ALA A 529 -16.66 -16.63 -6.27
CA ALA A 529 -16.85 -15.75 -7.43
C ALA A 529 -15.55 -15.55 -8.23
N VAL A 530 -14.37 -15.60 -7.59
CA VAL A 530 -13.07 -15.56 -8.27
C VAL A 530 -12.66 -16.91 -8.85
N THR A 531 -13.25 -18.03 -8.39
CA THR A 531 -13.00 -19.38 -8.93
C THR A 531 -14.14 -19.93 -9.80
N SER A 532 -15.08 -19.09 -10.26
CA SER A 532 -16.24 -19.57 -11.05
C SER A 532 -15.84 -19.93 -12.50
N HIS A 533 -16.61 -20.80 -13.17
CA HIS A 533 -16.22 -21.36 -14.48
C HIS A 533 -15.99 -20.31 -15.59
N ASN A 534 -16.60 -19.12 -15.48
CA ASN A 534 -16.43 -18.01 -16.43
C ASN A 534 -15.56 -16.86 -15.89
N SER A 535 -14.79 -17.13 -14.84
CA SER A 535 -14.01 -16.11 -14.15
C SER A 535 -12.70 -15.86 -14.90
N HIS A 536 -12.70 -14.89 -15.82
CA HIS A 536 -11.46 -14.32 -16.38
C HIS A 536 -10.74 -13.44 -15.35
N ARG A 537 -10.32 -14.04 -14.22
CA ARG A 537 -9.67 -13.31 -13.12
C ARG A 537 -8.18 -13.16 -13.39
N LEU A 538 -7.65 -12.04 -12.94
CA LEU A 538 -6.25 -11.68 -13.07
C LEU A 538 -5.52 -11.73 -11.71
N LEU A 539 -6.06 -12.50 -10.75
CA LEU A 539 -5.56 -12.59 -9.39
C LEU A 539 -4.19 -13.27 -9.35
N ARG A 540 -3.21 -12.59 -8.75
CA ARG A 540 -1.83 -13.01 -8.55
C ARG A 540 -1.51 -13.27 -7.08
N VAL A 541 -2.09 -12.48 -6.19
CA VAL A 541 -1.87 -12.57 -4.74
C VAL A 541 -3.18 -12.83 -4.02
N LEU A 542 -3.21 -13.91 -3.25
CA LEU A 542 -4.28 -14.21 -2.29
C LEU A 542 -3.67 -14.37 -0.90
N ASP A 543 -3.81 -13.34 -0.06
CA ASP A 543 -3.24 -13.30 1.28
C ASP A 543 -4.35 -13.32 2.36
N LEU A 544 -4.50 -14.47 3.01
CA LEU A 544 -5.49 -14.73 4.05
C LEU A 544 -4.80 -15.00 5.41
N GLU A 545 -3.57 -14.51 5.60
CA GLU A 545 -2.83 -14.70 6.84
C GLU A 545 -3.64 -14.25 8.08
N GLY A 546 -3.80 -15.17 9.04
CA GLY A 546 -4.53 -14.94 10.29
C GLY A 546 -6.06 -15.02 10.19
N VAL A 547 -6.62 -15.24 8.99
CA VAL A 547 -8.08 -15.39 8.81
C VAL A 547 -8.57 -16.65 9.51
N TYR A 548 -9.68 -16.53 10.25
CA TYR A 548 -10.29 -17.66 10.94
C TYR A 548 -11.15 -18.50 10.01
N LYS A 549 -10.83 -19.80 9.88
CA LYS A 549 -11.55 -20.79 9.05
C LYS A 549 -11.91 -20.28 7.64
N PRO A 550 -10.93 -19.82 6.83
CA PRO A 550 -11.21 -19.41 5.46
C PRO A 550 -11.71 -20.62 4.65
N TYR A 551 -12.65 -20.39 3.72
CA TYR A 551 -13.10 -21.42 2.78
C TYR A 551 -12.31 -21.32 1.47
N LEU A 552 -11.48 -22.32 1.16
CA LEU A 552 -10.83 -22.41 -0.15
C LEU A 552 -11.68 -23.27 -1.11
N PRO A 553 -12.10 -22.72 -2.27
CA PRO A 553 -12.83 -23.50 -3.25
C PRO A 553 -11.98 -24.65 -3.81
N GLY A 554 -12.60 -25.81 -4.06
CA GLY A 554 -11.94 -26.94 -4.73
C GLY A 554 -11.50 -26.65 -6.18
N ALA A 555 -11.96 -25.54 -6.76
CA ALA A 555 -11.64 -25.09 -8.11
C ALA A 555 -10.56 -23.99 -8.15
N ILE A 556 -9.61 -24.00 -7.20
CA ILE A 556 -8.59 -22.96 -7.06
C ILE A 556 -7.62 -22.93 -8.25
N GLU A 557 -7.43 -24.06 -8.95
CA GLU A 557 -6.58 -24.20 -10.15
C GLU A 557 -6.95 -23.23 -11.28
N ARG A 558 -8.17 -22.67 -11.25
CA ARG A 558 -8.64 -21.68 -12.23
C ARG A 558 -7.98 -20.32 -12.09
N LEU A 559 -7.35 -20.05 -10.96
CA LEU A 559 -6.56 -18.85 -10.74
C LEU A 559 -5.18 -19.03 -11.40
N VAL A 560 -5.18 -19.12 -12.73
CA VAL A 560 -4.02 -19.46 -13.57
C VAL A 560 -2.83 -18.50 -13.35
N LEU A 561 -3.10 -17.24 -12.98
CA LEU A 561 -2.07 -16.24 -12.71
C LEU A 561 -1.65 -16.15 -11.23
N LEU A 562 -2.19 -17.00 -10.35
CA LEU A 562 -1.92 -16.93 -8.92
C LEU A 562 -0.46 -17.33 -8.63
N LYS A 563 0.29 -16.41 -8.04
CA LYS A 563 1.70 -16.54 -7.67
C LYS A 563 1.93 -16.68 -6.17
N TYR A 564 1.08 -16.06 -5.35
CA TYR A 564 1.19 -16.10 -3.90
C TYR A 564 -0.12 -16.56 -3.26
N LEU A 565 -0.01 -17.58 -2.39
CA LEU A 565 -1.09 -18.02 -1.52
C LEU A 565 -0.63 -18.02 -0.06
N GLY A 566 -1.12 -17.03 0.69
CA GLY A 566 -0.86 -16.84 2.12
C GLY A 566 -2.00 -17.39 2.96
N LEU A 567 -1.71 -18.40 3.77
CA LEU A 567 -2.65 -19.05 4.70
C LEU A 567 -2.03 -19.21 6.09
N ARG A 568 -0.94 -18.49 6.37
CA ARG A 568 -0.24 -18.53 7.65
C ARG A 568 -1.19 -18.24 8.79
N SER A 569 -1.06 -18.99 9.88
CA SER A 569 -1.87 -18.81 11.10
C SER A 569 -3.39 -18.88 10.84
N THR A 570 -3.83 -19.56 9.78
CA THR A 570 -5.25 -19.85 9.53
C THR A 570 -5.67 -21.16 10.18
N VAL A 571 -6.97 -21.29 10.47
CA VAL A 571 -7.58 -22.53 10.99
C VAL A 571 -8.30 -23.24 9.84
N LEU A 572 -7.57 -23.61 8.79
CA LEU A 572 -8.12 -24.37 7.66
C LEU A 572 -7.90 -25.87 7.89
N ASP A 573 -8.94 -26.68 7.66
CA ASP A 573 -8.90 -28.13 7.92
C ASP A 573 -8.00 -28.87 6.91
N SER A 574 -8.07 -28.49 5.63
CA SER A 574 -7.29 -29.12 4.55
C SER A 574 -7.13 -28.18 3.35
N LEU A 575 -6.04 -28.35 2.58
CA LEU A 575 -5.92 -27.72 1.26
C LEU A 575 -6.65 -28.53 0.19
N PRO A 576 -7.27 -27.87 -0.80
CA PRO A 576 -7.80 -28.57 -1.97
C PRO A 576 -6.66 -29.18 -2.78
N ASN A 577 -6.85 -30.40 -3.30
CA ASN A 577 -5.85 -31.08 -4.13
C ASN A 577 -5.49 -30.29 -5.39
N SER A 578 -6.39 -29.47 -5.92
CA SER A 578 -6.15 -28.64 -7.11
C SER A 578 -5.09 -27.55 -6.93
N ILE A 579 -4.64 -27.27 -5.70
CA ILE A 579 -3.54 -26.31 -5.46
C ILE A 579 -2.25 -26.70 -6.19
N GLY A 580 -2.02 -28.00 -6.39
CA GLY A 580 -0.86 -28.51 -7.12
C GLY A 580 -0.96 -28.33 -8.64
N ASP A 581 -2.14 -27.99 -9.16
CA ASP A 581 -2.39 -27.76 -10.58
C ASP A 581 -2.35 -26.25 -10.93
N LEU A 582 -1.99 -25.38 -9.98
CA LEU A 582 -1.72 -23.97 -10.22
C LEU A 582 -0.39 -23.80 -10.99
N PRO A 583 -0.41 -23.24 -12.22
CA PRO A 583 0.76 -23.25 -13.10
C PRO A 583 1.83 -22.21 -12.76
N GLN A 584 1.45 -21.14 -12.05
CA GLN A 584 2.33 -20.01 -11.74
C GLN A 584 2.53 -19.79 -10.24
N LEU A 585 2.09 -20.71 -9.37
CA LEU A 585 2.24 -20.56 -7.93
C LEU A 585 3.72 -20.59 -7.55
N GLU A 586 4.24 -19.47 -7.02
CA GLU A 586 5.64 -19.30 -6.62
C GLU A 586 5.80 -19.38 -5.10
N THR A 587 4.81 -18.92 -4.33
CA THR A 587 4.83 -18.93 -2.86
C THR A 587 3.58 -19.56 -2.28
N LEU A 588 3.78 -20.56 -1.41
CA LEU A 588 2.76 -21.12 -0.53
C LEU A 588 3.18 -20.96 0.93
N ASP A 589 2.44 -20.16 1.69
CA ASP A 589 2.69 -19.95 3.12
C ASP A 589 1.58 -20.55 3.97
N ILE A 590 1.84 -21.72 4.57
CA ILE A 590 0.92 -22.40 5.48
C ILE A 590 1.53 -22.59 6.87
N LYS A 591 2.54 -21.81 7.23
CA LYS A 591 3.18 -21.92 8.56
C LYS A 591 2.19 -21.51 9.64
N ASN A 592 2.34 -22.08 10.83
CA ASN A 592 1.40 -21.99 11.95
C ASN A 592 -0.01 -22.53 11.62
N THR A 593 -0.12 -23.55 10.77
CA THR A 593 -1.36 -24.29 10.49
C THR A 593 -1.19 -25.79 10.71
N ASN A 594 -2.28 -26.54 10.87
CA ASN A 594 -2.26 -28.01 10.98
C ASN A 594 -2.49 -28.71 9.63
N ILE A 595 -2.28 -27.99 8.53
CA ILE A 595 -2.56 -28.47 7.19
C ILE A 595 -1.51 -29.49 6.76
N VAL A 596 -1.96 -30.62 6.22
CA VAL A 596 -1.12 -31.57 5.50
C VAL A 596 -1.00 -31.17 4.04
N LEU A 597 0.20 -31.27 3.47
CA LEU A 597 0.44 -30.96 2.06
C LEU A 597 -0.23 -31.99 1.14
N PRO A 598 -1.03 -31.56 0.15
CA PRO A 598 -1.59 -32.47 -0.83
C PRO A 598 -0.51 -33.00 -1.77
N VAL A 599 -0.59 -34.29 -2.12
CA VAL A 599 0.38 -34.99 -2.99
C VAL A 599 0.53 -34.31 -4.36
N SER A 600 -0.52 -33.63 -4.81
CA SER A 600 -0.54 -32.88 -6.07
C SER A 600 0.49 -31.75 -6.13
N LEU A 601 0.94 -31.18 -5.00
CA LEU A 601 1.95 -30.11 -4.99
C LEU A 601 3.27 -30.54 -5.65
N ARG A 602 3.54 -31.85 -5.74
CA ARG A 602 4.68 -32.40 -6.50
C ARG A 602 4.66 -32.00 -7.99
N LYS A 603 3.49 -31.68 -8.54
CA LYS A 603 3.35 -31.25 -9.94
C LYS A 603 3.72 -29.79 -10.17
N SER A 604 3.73 -28.97 -9.11
CA SER A 604 3.96 -27.53 -9.25
C SER A 604 5.40 -27.30 -9.68
N LYS A 605 5.62 -26.72 -10.87
CA LYS A 605 6.97 -26.44 -11.40
C LYS A 605 7.49 -25.06 -11.04
N SER A 606 6.59 -24.15 -10.65
CA SER A 606 6.88 -22.75 -10.37
C SER A 606 7.14 -22.45 -8.89
N LEU A 607 6.89 -23.41 -7.99
CA LEU A 607 6.95 -23.17 -6.56
C LEU A 607 8.40 -22.95 -6.10
N ARG A 608 8.68 -21.77 -5.54
CA ARG A 608 10.00 -21.34 -5.05
C ARG A 608 10.06 -21.25 -3.53
N HIS A 609 8.93 -20.92 -2.90
CA HIS A 609 8.85 -20.67 -1.46
C HIS A 609 7.73 -21.47 -0.81
N LEU A 610 8.10 -22.37 0.08
CA LEU A 610 7.17 -23.20 0.84
C LEU A 610 7.41 -22.99 2.34
N TYR A 611 6.48 -22.33 3.03
CA TYR A 611 6.58 -22.11 4.47
C TYR A 611 5.64 -23.05 5.22
N LEU A 612 6.23 -23.89 6.08
CA LEU A 612 5.53 -24.93 6.83
C LEU A 612 5.81 -24.80 8.32
N ASN A 613 5.01 -25.52 9.12
CA ASN A 613 5.37 -25.80 10.51
C ASN A 613 6.53 -26.80 10.56
N GLY A 614 7.38 -26.65 11.58
CA GLY A 614 8.38 -27.66 11.92
C GLY A 614 7.69 -28.89 12.50
N PHE A 615 7.07 -29.68 11.64
CA PHE A 615 6.78 -31.08 11.90
C PHE A 615 7.86 -31.92 11.19
N PRO A 616 8.23 -33.09 11.71
CA PRO A 616 9.14 -33.99 11.01
C PRO A 616 8.52 -34.32 9.65
N VAL A 617 9.06 -33.70 8.60
CA VAL A 617 8.69 -34.04 7.23
C VAL A 617 9.16 -35.48 7.02
N ASP A 618 8.28 -36.33 6.48
CA ASP A 618 8.65 -37.70 6.13
C ASP A 618 9.97 -37.67 5.33
N PRO A 619 11.04 -38.34 5.80
CA PRO A 619 12.35 -38.32 5.14
C PRO A 619 12.30 -38.75 3.67
N SER A 620 11.28 -39.51 3.26
CA SER A 620 11.05 -39.91 1.87
C SER A 620 10.61 -38.76 0.96
N ILE A 621 9.95 -37.73 1.52
CA ILE A 621 9.56 -36.50 0.82
C ILE A 621 10.79 -35.60 0.68
N LEU A 622 11.56 -35.43 1.76
CA LEU A 622 12.80 -34.62 1.77
C LEU A 622 13.87 -35.20 0.82
N LYS A 623 14.16 -36.51 0.90
CA LYS A 623 15.13 -37.18 0.01
C LYS A 623 14.76 -37.07 -1.47
N ARG A 624 13.46 -37.05 -1.80
CA ARG A 624 13.00 -36.94 -3.18
C ARG A 624 13.06 -35.51 -3.70
N CYS A 625 12.64 -34.52 -2.90
CA CYS A 625 12.70 -33.11 -3.27
C CYS A 625 14.13 -32.60 -3.47
N THR A 626 15.09 -33.09 -2.68
CA THR A 626 16.52 -32.78 -2.86
C THR A 626 17.11 -33.52 -4.07
N SER A 627 16.74 -34.78 -4.30
CA SER A 627 17.21 -35.55 -5.47
C SER A 627 16.67 -35.08 -6.83
N SER A 628 15.52 -34.40 -6.86
CA SER A 628 14.93 -33.83 -8.08
C SER A 628 15.28 -32.36 -8.31
N GLY A 629 16.21 -31.79 -7.53
CA GLY A 629 16.63 -30.38 -7.64
C GLY A 629 15.54 -29.37 -7.28
N PHE A 630 14.48 -29.80 -6.57
CA PHE A 630 13.28 -29.00 -6.35
C PHE A 630 13.39 -28.04 -5.17
N LEU A 631 14.22 -28.35 -4.17
CA LEU A 631 14.48 -27.53 -2.98
C LEU A 631 15.91 -27.83 -2.45
N PRO A 632 16.95 -27.11 -2.89
CA PRO A 632 18.34 -27.36 -2.48
C PRO A 632 18.65 -26.91 -1.04
N ASP A 633 17.89 -25.96 -0.48
CA ASP A 633 18.25 -25.29 0.79
C ASP A 633 17.43 -25.75 2.01
N LEU A 634 16.87 -26.96 1.97
CA LEU A 634 16.28 -27.58 3.16
C LEU A 634 17.40 -28.24 3.99
N GLU A 635 18.08 -27.47 4.83
CA GLU A 635 18.81 -28.05 5.96
C GLU A 635 17.82 -28.56 7.03
N PRO A 636 18.11 -29.70 7.67
CA PRO A 636 17.22 -30.41 8.58
C PRO A 636 16.79 -29.63 9.82
#